data_AF-A0A7W5V0I0-F1
#
_entry.id   AF-A0A7W5V0I0-F1
#
_cell.length_a   1.000
_cell.length_b   1.000
_cell.length_c   1.000
_cell.angle_alpha   90.00
_cell.angle_beta   90.00
_cell.angle_gamma   90.00
#
_symmetry.space_group_name_H-M   'P 1'
#
loop_
_entity.id
_entity.type
_entity.pdbx_description
1 polymer ?
#
loop_
_entity_poly.entity_id
_entity_poly.type
_entity_poly.pdbx_seq_one_letter_code
_entity_poly.pdbx_strand_id
1 'polypeptide(L)'
;MRTHDAGPELIGREHPAELLRAEISRVTGSHGGLVLVTGEAGIGKTTLVTSAAEQARRQGALVLSGSCWHSDAAPGYWPWVQVIRALRRSGEWPAMEEAAGGSLSALLGDGARAEAADAFEVYDAVTTALVTLSQSRPVVVVLDDLHWADGASLKLLEFAAQHTWFERLLLIGTYRDVEVEQGEHPLGPLLSPLAARATVITLTGLDRAQVAALVTRTIGHRPDDDVVQEIHRRTGGNPFFVEQTARLWRSGGSVAAIPPGVRDTLWRRLSLLPAPVVKLLTDAAVLGREFHRQVLASVAAEPAAQVDRLLAQAAAARLVGSQGGGVFAFAHDLVRETLYDSLDQAELRARHAAAVHALRDLPAAMPGELARHAYLAGGDVDPDLAAELLVAAARQANQRLALEESRLHWRRAMELAGAGDPRRLVKIALEFGRLLHHAGESEESARAFDRAIAVVRELDDPELLARVALTLFQTCGAEESGRGSVALLREAHRSLVGELPTVNPSPDRLAQDLALRVSVLARNSSDDEALTFALWAVHDTIWGPGTARQRVELTEELRGLARRRGDVEMEHFTSALHWVALLELGDPRFHDQFRLYVAMGKASDQLNIGLSTSIDQSIIDTLTGNFARAESLTREVSELGHGHGHAHFGYMLEHHRWATLLAQGRFSELEEVHERLRASRHPCPGLLEALSEFRQGGGDPALLRAVPEPADDGVRPLWLRFLAEAAAFTRDPDLCAQAREALEPHLDEWAVSLYGWDVSGPVILWMGAVEAAEERWDEAIASLTAAARSADLLRARPWSMEARLRLGAALTARGGPGDAEAGERLWAQVAADAADLGVRDVPDRLDRVRQANARRASEQAIERDSVGHDDRAADRQAGGTATGQPRGPSWDPPGAARPPSTPESSSPVGMPEGSPAAGTSFPAGPPPADTPSGSPSATGSFATGPPAVDPPGGSGSSRASAGSPASGAGRPGASEDSSALDAGGSSGSNRSSALGTEGMSTSGTGRPAGSGDAPGLSAGGSSGSGTPAGSGGTFAPGAAGLSGSGGQGLVGNAFRREGAVWTLSFDGRTVHMPDAKGLRDLHTLLSRPGAELPAVQLLAPEGGDVVVAARRMGGDPVLDEEAKARYRSHLTRLDEETERALELGDDRRAAELDREREALLSELRLAAGLGGRARRLGDEAERARKTVTARIRDVLRKLDSLHPALAAHLRATVSTGATCRYDPRPTTNWHL
;
A
#
# COMPACT_ATOMS: atom_id res chain seq x y z
N MET A 1 -43.97 -44.71 -17.00
CA MET A 1 -42.98 -45.11 -15.95
C MET A 1 -41.81 -44.15 -16.07
N ARG A 2 -41.46 -43.39 -15.02
CA ARG A 2 -40.32 -42.46 -15.05
C ARG A 2 -39.10 -43.16 -14.42
N THR A 3 -38.00 -43.25 -15.14
CA THR A 3 -36.71 -43.69 -14.58
C THR A 3 -36.14 -42.54 -13.76
N HIS A 4 -35.93 -42.76 -12.46
CA HIS A 4 -35.19 -41.81 -11.63
C HIS A 4 -33.71 -41.90 -11.96
N ASP A 5 -33.11 -40.77 -12.35
CA ASP A 5 -31.67 -40.64 -12.49
C ASP A 5 -31.06 -40.49 -11.09
N ALA A 6 -30.48 -41.57 -10.60
CA ALA A 6 -30.07 -41.73 -9.21
C ALA A 6 -28.56 -41.50 -9.05
N GLY A 7 -28.21 -40.53 -8.20
CA GLY A 7 -26.86 -40.45 -7.63
C GLY A 7 -26.57 -41.65 -6.73
N PRO A 8 -25.33 -41.78 -6.21
CA PRO A 8 -24.92 -42.94 -5.42
C PRO A 8 -25.83 -43.14 -4.20
N GLU A 9 -26.50 -44.29 -4.16
CA GLU A 9 -27.49 -44.62 -3.12
C GLU A 9 -26.87 -44.56 -1.71
N LEU A 10 -27.47 -43.73 -0.85
CA LEU A 10 -27.04 -43.50 0.52
C LEU A 10 -27.54 -44.63 1.44
N ILE A 11 -26.67 -45.61 1.70
CA ILE A 11 -26.97 -46.75 2.56
C ILE A 11 -26.95 -46.33 4.04
N GLY A 12 -28.05 -46.53 4.77
CA GLY A 12 -28.11 -46.34 6.22
C GLY A 12 -28.07 -44.88 6.68
N ARG A 13 -28.46 -43.98 5.78
CA ARG A 13 -28.51 -42.52 6.02
C ARG A 13 -29.88 -41.95 5.65
N GLU A 14 -30.91 -42.78 5.63
CA GLU A 14 -32.27 -42.44 5.21
C GLU A 14 -32.83 -41.31 6.10
N HIS A 15 -32.78 -41.48 7.43
CA HIS A 15 -33.27 -40.47 8.38
C HIS A 15 -32.40 -39.17 8.40
N PRO A 16 -31.05 -39.21 8.48
CA PRO A 16 -30.22 -38.01 8.29
C PRO A 16 -30.46 -37.28 6.95
N ALA A 17 -30.69 -38.02 5.87
CA ALA A 17 -31.01 -37.45 4.55
C ALA A 17 -32.43 -36.90 4.48
N GLU A 18 -33.39 -37.45 5.24
CA GLU A 18 -34.74 -36.89 5.40
C GLU A 18 -34.71 -35.57 6.17
N LEU A 19 -33.91 -35.45 7.23
CA LEU A 19 -33.72 -34.20 7.97
C LEU A 19 -33.11 -33.11 7.08
N LEU A 20 -31.99 -33.39 6.40
CA LEU A 20 -31.42 -32.45 5.42
C LEU A 20 -32.38 -32.12 4.27
N ARG A 21 -33.17 -33.08 3.81
CA ARG A 21 -34.20 -32.88 2.78
C ARG A 21 -35.36 -32.02 3.27
N ALA A 22 -35.73 -32.10 4.54
CA ALA A 22 -36.73 -31.22 5.15
C ALA A 22 -36.23 -29.77 5.17
N GLU A 23 -34.99 -29.53 5.58
CA GLU A 23 -34.41 -28.18 5.59
C GLU A 23 -34.15 -27.62 4.18
N ILE A 24 -33.73 -28.46 3.22
CA ILE A 24 -33.66 -28.06 1.80
C ILE A 24 -35.06 -27.74 1.25
N SER A 25 -36.09 -28.49 1.64
CA SER A 25 -37.47 -28.17 1.24
C SER A 25 -37.94 -26.85 1.87
N ARG A 26 -37.60 -26.61 3.14
CA ARG A 26 -37.90 -25.36 3.87
C ARG A 26 -37.28 -24.14 3.17
N VAL A 27 -35.97 -24.18 2.87
CA VAL A 27 -35.28 -23.06 2.21
C VAL A 27 -35.79 -22.80 0.79
N THR A 28 -36.21 -23.83 0.06
CA THR A 28 -36.82 -23.63 -1.27
C THR A 28 -38.18 -22.93 -1.19
N GLY A 29 -38.98 -23.22 -0.15
CA GLY A 29 -40.37 -22.78 -0.03
C GLY A 29 -40.64 -21.53 0.81
N SER A 30 -39.82 -21.24 1.82
CA SER A 30 -40.03 -20.09 2.72
C SER A 30 -38.72 -19.44 3.21
N HIS A 31 -37.97 -20.14 4.05
CA HIS A 31 -36.74 -19.66 4.69
C HIS A 31 -35.83 -20.83 5.07
N GLY A 32 -34.54 -20.58 5.25
CA GLY A 32 -33.56 -21.57 5.69
C GLY A 32 -33.23 -21.46 7.18
N GLY A 33 -31.93 -21.47 7.49
CA GLY A 33 -31.39 -21.58 8.84
C GLY A 33 -30.01 -22.23 8.85
N LEU A 34 -29.56 -22.70 10.02
CA LEU A 34 -28.28 -23.39 10.22
C LEU A 34 -28.47 -24.89 10.49
N VAL A 35 -27.71 -25.73 9.80
CA VAL A 35 -27.58 -27.18 10.03
C VAL A 35 -26.13 -27.50 10.34
N LEU A 36 -25.88 -28.29 11.38
CA LEU A 36 -24.54 -28.80 11.69
C LEU A 36 -24.52 -30.33 11.61
N VAL A 37 -23.74 -30.87 10.68
CA VAL A 37 -23.55 -32.32 10.53
C VAL A 37 -22.29 -32.73 11.29
N THR A 38 -22.45 -33.54 12.33
CA THR A 38 -21.35 -33.96 13.22
C THR A 38 -21.15 -35.48 13.22
N GLY A 39 -20.10 -35.96 13.87
CA GLY A 39 -19.64 -37.35 13.90
C GLY A 39 -18.16 -37.49 13.53
N GLU A 40 -17.63 -38.71 13.67
CA GLU A 40 -16.21 -39.05 13.49
C GLU A 40 -15.61 -38.70 12.09
N ALA A 41 -14.28 -38.82 11.99
CA ALA A 41 -13.60 -38.86 10.70
C ALA A 41 -14.06 -40.07 9.86
N GLY A 42 -14.29 -39.86 8.55
CA GLY A 42 -14.72 -40.92 7.63
C GLY A 42 -16.20 -41.36 7.76
N ILE A 43 -16.96 -40.85 8.74
CA ILE A 43 -18.33 -41.31 9.05
C ILE A 43 -19.38 -41.03 7.95
N GLY A 44 -19.01 -40.25 6.92
CA GLY A 44 -19.83 -39.96 5.75
C GLY A 44 -20.47 -38.56 5.70
N LYS A 45 -20.03 -37.62 6.54
CA LYS A 45 -20.55 -36.22 6.58
C LYS A 45 -20.58 -35.57 5.20
N THR A 46 -19.41 -35.41 4.57
CA THR A 46 -19.25 -34.84 3.22
C THR A 46 -20.09 -35.60 2.18
N THR A 47 -20.22 -36.93 2.28
CA THR A 47 -21.04 -37.73 1.33
C THR A 47 -22.53 -37.42 1.45
N LEU A 48 -23.04 -37.34 2.68
CA LEU A 48 -24.42 -36.96 2.95
C LEU A 48 -24.71 -35.53 2.48
N VAL A 49 -23.83 -34.58 2.82
CA VAL A 49 -23.98 -33.17 2.44
C VAL A 49 -23.81 -32.97 0.92
N THR A 50 -22.96 -33.74 0.25
CA THR A 50 -22.84 -33.72 -1.23
C THR A 50 -24.12 -34.20 -1.90
N SER A 51 -24.71 -35.29 -1.42
CA SER A 51 -26.00 -35.77 -1.94
C SER A 51 -27.15 -34.79 -1.66
N ALA A 52 -27.12 -34.10 -0.52
CA ALA A 52 -28.07 -33.05 -0.19
C ALA A 52 -27.90 -31.82 -1.11
N ALA A 53 -26.66 -31.40 -1.36
CA ALA A 53 -26.32 -30.34 -2.33
C ALA A 53 -26.78 -30.67 -3.76
N GLU A 54 -26.60 -31.92 -4.22
CA GLU A 54 -27.13 -32.39 -5.51
C GLU A 54 -28.66 -32.42 -5.57
N GLN A 55 -29.33 -32.66 -4.45
CA GLN A 55 -30.79 -32.52 -4.39
C GLN A 55 -31.20 -31.04 -4.44
N ALA A 56 -30.56 -30.15 -3.68
CA ALA A 56 -30.85 -28.72 -3.67
C ALA A 56 -30.66 -28.07 -5.05
N ARG A 57 -29.56 -28.40 -5.76
CA ARG A 57 -29.34 -27.98 -7.17
C ARG A 57 -30.48 -28.40 -8.09
N ARG A 58 -30.98 -29.65 -7.95
CA ARG A 58 -32.14 -30.16 -8.72
C ARG A 58 -33.47 -29.51 -8.35
N GLN A 59 -33.56 -28.84 -7.20
CA GLN A 59 -34.70 -28.02 -6.77
C GLN A 59 -34.51 -26.52 -7.08
N GLY A 60 -33.49 -26.16 -7.88
CA GLY A 60 -33.25 -24.79 -8.34
C GLY A 60 -32.37 -23.93 -7.42
N ALA A 61 -31.84 -24.48 -6.33
CA ALA A 61 -30.99 -23.75 -5.41
C ALA A 61 -29.57 -23.53 -5.96
N LEU A 62 -29.00 -22.35 -5.71
CA LEU A 62 -27.56 -22.12 -5.82
C LEU A 62 -26.87 -22.84 -4.66
N VAL A 63 -25.84 -23.66 -4.94
CA VAL A 63 -25.08 -24.34 -3.88
C VAL A 63 -23.60 -24.00 -3.97
N LEU A 64 -23.15 -23.21 -3.00
CA LEU A 64 -21.78 -22.75 -2.79
C LEU A 64 -21.08 -23.67 -1.76
N SER A 65 -19.76 -23.74 -1.79
CA SER A 65 -19.00 -24.61 -0.88
C SER A 65 -17.59 -24.08 -0.62
N GLY A 66 -17.10 -24.31 0.61
CA GLY A 66 -15.71 -24.08 1.01
C GLY A 66 -15.28 -25.09 2.08
N SER A 67 -13.98 -25.37 2.16
CA SER A 67 -13.38 -26.24 3.18
C SER A 67 -12.42 -25.47 4.08
N CYS A 68 -12.52 -25.70 5.38
CA CYS A 68 -11.51 -25.29 6.36
C CYS A 68 -10.17 -26.04 6.16
N TRP A 69 -9.10 -25.62 6.83
CA TRP A 69 -7.75 -26.15 6.58
C TRP A 69 -6.88 -26.14 7.83
N HIS A 70 -6.27 -27.27 8.16
CA HIS A 70 -5.35 -27.41 9.30
C HIS A 70 -3.97 -26.78 9.03
N SER A 71 -3.81 -25.49 9.33
CA SER A 71 -2.51 -24.84 9.58
C SER A 71 -2.64 -23.39 10.02
N ASP A 72 -1.73 -22.91 10.86
CA ASP A 72 -1.54 -21.48 11.23
C ASP A 72 -1.05 -20.57 10.08
N ALA A 73 -1.19 -21.03 8.84
CA ALA A 73 -0.84 -20.36 7.60
C ALA A 73 -1.99 -20.38 6.56
N ALA A 74 -3.20 -20.81 6.97
CA ALA A 74 -4.40 -20.58 6.18
C ALA A 74 -4.78 -19.08 6.25
N PRO A 75 -5.15 -18.42 5.13
CA PRO A 75 -5.61 -17.04 5.17
C PRO A 75 -6.83 -16.86 6.08
N GLY A 76 -6.97 -15.70 6.72
CA GLY A 76 -8.19 -15.36 7.43
C GLY A 76 -9.42 -15.48 6.51
N TYR A 77 -10.53 -15.98 7.04
CA TYR A 77 -11.77 -16.21 6.28
C TYR A 77 -11.69 -17.24 5.14
N TRP A 78 -10.62 -18.07 5.04
CA TRP A 78 -10.40 -19.01 3.92
C TRP A 78 -11.62 -19.83 3.43
N PRO A 79 -12.49 -20.44 4.27
CA PRO A 79 -13.70 -21.10 3.80
C PRO A 79 -14.67 -20.15 3.07
N TRP A 80 -14.79 -18.90 3.52
CA TRP A 80 -15.62 -17.87 2.91
C TRP A 80 -15.03 -17.35 1.59
N VAL A 81 -13.69 -17.23 1.49
CA VAL A 81 -13.01 -16.91 0.22
C VAL A 81 -13.43 -17.89 -0.88
N GLN A 82 -13.53 -19.19 -0.55
CA GLN A 82 -13.97 -20.22 -1.50
C GLN A 82 -15.44 -20.07 -1.89
N VAL A 83 -16.32 -19.73 -0.95
CA VAL A 83 -17.75 -19.45 -1.18
C VAL A 83 -17.93 -18.26 -2.12
N ILE A 84 -17.23 -17.15 -1.89
CA ILE A 84 -17.31 -15.95 -2.75
C ILE A 84 -16.65 -16.21 -4.13
N ARG A 85 -15.56 -17.00 -4.21
CA ARG A 85 -15.00 -17.47 -5.50
C ARG A 85 -15.96 -18.40 -6.25
N ALA A 86 -16.76 -19.21 -5.56
CA ALA A 86 -17.83 -20.00 -6.18
C ALA A 86 -18.97 -19.11 -6.68
N LEU A 87 -19.37 -18.10 -5.90
CA LEU A 87 -20.37 -17.10 -6.28
C LEU A 87 -19.97 -16.32 -7.54
N ARG A 88 -18.74 -15.79 -7.61
CA ARG A 88 -18.21 -15.04 -8.77
C ARG A 88 -18.31 -15.82 -10.09
N ARG A 89 -18.20 -17.15 -10.03
CA ARG A 89 -18.33 -18.08 -11.18
C ARG A 89 -19.78 -18.43 -11.55
N SER A 90 -20.78 -18.03 -10.76
CA SER A 90 -22.20 -18.35 -11.00
C SER A 90 -22.88 -17.44 -12.04
N GLY A 91 -22.27 -16.29 -12.38
CA GLY A 91 -22.81 -15.30 -13.32
C GLY A 91 -23.61 -14.16 -12.68
N GLU A 92 -24.03 -14.29 -11.42
CA GLU A 92 -24.86 -13.29 -10.70
C GLU A 92 -24.03 -12.19 -10.01
N TRP A 93 -22.71 -12.16 -10.24
CA TRP A 93 -21.75 -11.29 -9.56
C TRP A 93 -22.06 -9.78 -9.56
N PRO A 94 -22.41 -9.13 -10.69
CA PRO A 94 -22.46 -7.66 -10.74
C PRO A 94 -23.49 -7.04 -9.78
N ALA A 95 -24.66 -7.66 -9.66
CA ALA A 95 -25.71 -7.20 -8.75
C ALA A 95 -25.37 -7.45 -7.27
N MET A 96 -24.43 -8.35 -6.97
CA MET A 96 -23.96 -8.59 -5.59
C MET A 96 -22.81 -7.66 -5.22
N GLU A 97 -21.93 -7.32 -6.16
CA GLU A 97 -20.89 -6.29 -5.98
C GLU A 97 -21.52 -4.88 -5.83
N GLU A 98 -22.66 -4.63 -6.47
CA GLU A 98 -23.47 -3.43 -6.26
C GLU A 98 -24.23 -3.42 -4.91
N ALA A 99 -24.70 -4.59 -4.44
CA ALA A 99 -25.51 -4.69 -3.21
C ALA A 99 -24.70 -4.84 -1.90
N ALA A 100 -23.49 -5.40 -1.96
CA ALA A 100 -22.64 -5.69 -0.79
C ALA A 100 -21.40 -4.79 -0.67
N GLY A 101 -21.22 -3.84 -1.59
CA GLY A 101 -20.06 -2.94 -1.62
C GLY A 101 -18.75 -3.62 -2.03
N GLY A 102 -17.65 -2.85 -2.01
CA GLY A 102 -16.31 -3.31 -2.41
C GLY A 102 -15.76 -4.46 -1.54
N SER A 103 -16.30 -4.62 -0.34
CA SER A 103 -15.81 -5.52 0.71
C SER A 103 -15.98 -7.03 0.41
N LEU A 104 -16.62 -7.40 -0.71
CA LEU A 104 -16.51 -8.75 -1.28
C LEU A 104 -15.21 -8.97 -2.07
N SER A 105 -14.76 -7.97 -2.85
CA SER A 105 -13.56 -8.06 -3.69
C SER A 105 -12.27 -7.98 -2.86
N ALA A 106 -12.36 -7.32 -1.71
CA ALA A 106 -11.54 -7.47 -0.51
C ALA A 106 -11.29 -8.92 -0.09
N LEU A 107 -12.35 -9.63 0.37
CA LEU A 107 -12.27 -11.03 0.81
C LEU A 107 -11.77 -11.99 -0.29
N LEU A 108 -11.83 -11.59 -1.57
CA LEU A 108 -11.26 -12.34 -2.68
C LEU A 108 -9.77 -12.10 -2.93
N GLY A 109 -9.23 -10.93 -2.56
CA GLY A 109 -7.94 -10.43 -3.05
C GLY A 109 -7.90 -10.17 -4.57
N ASP A 110 -9.07 -10.00 -5.21
CA ASP A 110 -9.24 -9.93 -6.68
C ASP A 110 -9.41 -8.49 -7.22
N GLY A 111 -9.43 -7.48 -6.34
CA GLY A 111 -9.55 -6.06 -6.70
C GLY A 111 -8.29 -5.26 -6.41
N ALA A 112 -8.05 -4.17 -7.15
CA ALA A 112 -7.05 -3.14 -6.84
C ALA A 112 -7.44 -2.26 -5.63
N ARG A 113 -8.25 -2.84 -4.74
CA ARG A 113 -9.24 -2.20 -3.88
C ARG A 113 -9.60 -3.15 -2.73
N ALA A 114 -8.62 -3.95 -2.29
CA ALA A 114 -8.86 -5.10 -1.43
C ALA A 114 -8.73 -4.71 0.05
N GLU A 115 -9.81 -4.16 0.62
CA GLU A 115 -9.96 -4.02 2.07
C GLU A 115 -9.59 -5.33 2.80
N ALA A 116 -8.84 -5.26 3.90
CA ALA A 116 -9.44 -5.84 5.10
C ALA A 116 -10.55 -4.85 5.48
N ALA A 117 -11.79 -5.28 5.38
CA ALA A 117 -12.92 -4.54 5.95
C ALA A 117 -12.99 -4.89 7.44
N ASP A 118 -13.68 -4.10 8.28
CA ASP A 118 -13.85 -4.48 9.68
C ASP A 118 -14.47 -5.88 9.76
N ALA A 119 -14.20 -6.60 10.84
CA ALA A 119 -14.83 -7.90 11.05
C ALA A 119 -16.36 -7.81 10.87
N PHE A 120 -17.01 -6.75 11.37
CA PHE A 120 -18.44 -6.53 11.13
C PHE A 120 -18.77 -6.26 9.66
N GLU A 121 -17.99 -5.42 8.95
CA GLU A 121 -18.21 -5.09 7.53
C GLU A 121 -18.01 -6.29 6.61
N VAL A 122 -16.99 -7.13 6.85
CA VAL A 122 -16.82 -8.42 6.17
C VAL A 122 -18.04 -9.31 6.43
N TYR A 123 -18.54 -9.34 7.66
CA TYR A 123 -19.69 -10.17 7.99
C TYR A 123 -20.97 -9.66 7.32
N ASP A 124 -21.21 -8.36 7.32
CA ASP A 124 -22.38 -7.75 6.72
C ASP A 124 -22.33 -7.84 5.18
N ALA A 125 -21.21 -7.54 4.54
CA ALA A 125 -21.07 -7.67 3.09
C ALA A 125 -21.27 -9.13 2.61
N VAL A 126 -20.65 -10.11 3.28
CA VAL A 126 -20.85 -11.54 2.96
C VAL A 126 -22.30 -11.97 3.23
N THR A 127 -22.92 -11.46 4.31
CA THR A 127 -24.32 -11.77 4.65
C THR A 127 -25.28 -11.15 3.63
N THR A 128 -25.18 -9.84 3.37
CA THR A 128 -25.98 -9.07 2.41
C THR A 128 -25.86 -9.62 0.99
N ALA A 129 -24.68 -10.09 0.57
CA ALA A 129 -24.53 -10.82 -0.69
C ALA A 129 -25.36 -12.12 -0.72
N LEU A 130 -25.28 -12.93 0.33
CA LEU A 130 -26.04 -14.19 0.44
C LEU A 130 -27.55 -13.96 0.57
N VAL A 131 -27.97 -12.89 1.24
CA VAL A 131 -29.38 -12.47 1.37
C VAL A 131 -29.94 -12.03 0.02
N THR A 132 -29.25 -11.13 -0.70
CA THR A 132 -29.68 -10.61 -2.01
C THR A 132 -29.78 -11.73 -3.06
N LEU A 133 -28.88 -12.72 -3.02
CA LEU A 133 -29.02 -13.96 -3.80
C LEU A 133 -30.28 -14.75 -3.42
N SER A 134 -30.55 -14.90 -2.12
CA SER A 134 -31.66 -15.69 -1.59
C SER A 134 -33.04 -15.18 -2.05
N GLN A 135 -33.17 -13.86 -2.20
CA GLN A 135 -34.35 -13.22 -2.76
C GLN A 135 -34.60 -13.67 -4.21
N SER A 136 -33.53 -13.80 -5.01
CA SER A 136 -33.60 -14.25 -6.40
C SER A 136 -33.86 -15.76 -6.51
N ARG A 137 -33.14 -16.59 -5.75
CA ARG A 137 -33.27 -18.05 -5.72
C ARG A 137 -32.75 -18.63 -4.41
N PRO A 138 -33.23 -19.80 -3.94
CA PRO A 138 -32.73 -20.40 -2.71
C PRO A 138 -31.21 -20.62 -2.77
N VAL A 139 -30.51 -20.35 -1.68
CA VAL A 139 -29.05 -20.52 -1.56
C VAL A 139 -28.74 -21.55 -0.48
N VAL A 140 -27.78 -22.42 -0.75
CA VAL A 140 -27.18 -23.33 0.24
C VAL A 140 -25.67 -23.10 0.27
N VAL A 141 -25.11 -22.87 1.45
CA VAL A 141 -23.67 -22.73 1.67
C VAL A 141 -23.19 -23.92 2.48
N VAL A 142 -22.20 -24.64 1.97
CA VAL A 142 -21.57 -25.79 2.65
C VAL A 142 -20.17 -25.42 3.13
N LEU A 143 -19.94 -25.50 4.44
CA LEU A 143 -18.61 -25.33 5.05
C LEU A 143 -18.17 -26.67 5.66
N ASP A 144 -17.19 -27.33 5.04
CA ASP A 144 -16.70 -28.65 5.47
C ASP A 144 -15.50 -28.51 6.44
N ASP A 145 -15.45 -29.39 7.44
CA ASP A 145 -14.37 -29.52 8.44
C ASP A 145 -14.12 -28.28 9.35
N LEU A 146 -15.18 -27.63 9.85
CA LEU A 146 -15.17 -26.44 10.73
C LEU A 146 -14.35 -26.52 12.03
N HIS A 147 -13.84 -27.69 12.42
CA HIS A 147 -12.89 -27.84 13.54
C HIS A 147 -11.51 -27.24 13.19
N TRP A 148 -11.22 -27.09 11.89
CA TRP A 148 -10.06 -26.38 11.36
C TRP A 148 -10.38 -24.96 10.85
N ALA A 149 -11.48 -24.36 11.32
CA ALA A 149 -11.81 -22.96 11.01
C ALA A 149 -10.96 -22.01 11.86
N ASP A 150 -10.57 -20.87 11.30
CA ASP A 150 -10.07 -19.77 12.11
C ASP A 150 -11.21 -19.14 12.96
N GLY A 151 -10.84 -18.47 14.05
CA GLY A 151 -11.81 -17.88 14.98
C GLY A 151 -12.67 -16.76 14.39
N ALA A 152 -12.28 -16.15 13.28
CA ALA A 152 -13.05 -15.12 12.59
C ALA A 152 -14.03 -15.75 11.56
N SER A 153 -13.63 -16.82 10.86
CA SER A 153 -14.52 -17.65 10.04
C SER A 153 -15.73 -18.19 10.82
N LEU A 154 -15.54 -18.58 12.09
CA LEU A 154 -16.65 -19.03 12.95
C LEU A 154 -17.54 -17.87 13.44
N LYS A 155 -16.97 -16.71 13.74
CA LYS A 155 -17.75 -15.50 14.08
C LYS A 155 -18.59 -15.03 12.89
N LEU A 156 -18.06 -15.11 11.67
CA LEU A 156 -18.83 -14.86 10.44
C LEU A 156 -19.96 -15.88 10.27
N LEU A 157 -19.69 -17.18 10.49
CA LEU A 157 -20.75 -18.20 10.48
C LEU A 157 -21.85 -17.93 11.50
N GLU A 158 -21.49 -17.47 12.71
CA GLU A 158 -22.47 -17.06 13.71
C GLU A 158 -23.25 -15.82 13.26
N PHE A 159 -22.57 -14.76 12.81
CA PHE A 159 -23.21 -13.53 12.35
C PHE A 159 -24.22 -13.79 11.22
N ALA A 160 -23.82 -14.53 10.17
CA ALA A 160 -24.70 -14.90 9.08
C ALA A 160 -25.90 -15.72 9.58
N ALA A 161 -25.66 -16.75 10.41
CA ALA A 161 -26.73 -17.57 10.98
C ALA A 161 -27.70 -16.79 11.88
N GLN A 162 -27.26 -15.70 12.51
CA GLN A 162 -28.12 -14.82 13.29
C GLN A 162 -29.00 -13.92 12.41
N HIS A 163 -28.47 -13.39 11.30
CA HIS A 163 -29.17 -12.37 10.49
C HIS A 163 -30.02 -12.94 9.34
N THR A 164 -29.78 -14.18 8.89
CA THR A 164 -30.50 -14.76 7.73
C THR A 164 -31.65 -15.71 8.09
N TRP A 165 -32.18 -15.67 9.32
CA TRP A 165 -33.18 -16.64 9.82
C TRP A 165 -34.48 -16.68 9.01
N PHE A 166 -34.90 -15.54 8.44
CA PHE A 166 -36.12 -15.42 7.61
C PHE A 166 -35.85 -15.50 6.10
N GLU A 167 -34.58 -15.59 5.71
CA GLU A 167 -34.14 -15.53 4.32
C GLU A 167 -34.03 -16.93 3.70
N ARG A 168 -33.97 -17.01 2.37
CA ARG A 168 -33.93 -18.29 1.64
C ARG A 168 -32.49 -18.82 1.55
N LEU A 169 -31.78 -18.77 2.67
CA LEU A 169 -30.38 -19.19 2.84
C LEU A 169 -30.27 -20.33 3.85
N LEU A 170 -29.69 -21.45 3.43
CA LEU A 170 -29.39 -22.61 4.28
C LEU A 170 -27.87 -22.74 4.46
N LEU A 171 -27.40 -22.57 5.69
CA LEU A 171 -26.00 -22.75 6.06
C LEU A 171 -25.82 -24.19 6.58
N ILE A 172 -24.87 -24.93 6.01
CA ILE A 172 -24.55 -26.32 6.40
C ILE A 172 -23.08 -26.38 6.80
N GLY A 173 -22.82 -26.48 8.10
CA GLY A 173 -21.49 -26.75 8.62
C GLY A 173 -21.26 -28.25 8.85
N THR A 174 -20.03 -28.72 8.70
CA THR A 174 -19.62 -30.05 9.21
C THR A 174 -18.44 -29.94 10.16
N TYR A 175 -18.41 -30.76 11.21
CA TYR A 175 -17.27 -30.85 12.11
C TYR A 175 -17.10 -32.25 12.70
N ARG A 176 -16.07 -32.44 13.53
CA ARG A 176 -15.80 -33.68 14.26
C ARG A 176 -16.07 -33.38 15.73
N ASP A 177 -17.09 -34.01 16.29
CA ASP A 177 -17.48 -33.93 17.70
C ASP A 177 -16.32 -34.33 18.62
N VAL A 178 -15.75 -35.52 18.38
CA VAL A 178 -14.66 -36.09 19.20
C VAL A 178 -13.44 -35.16 19.31
N GLU A 179 -13.11 -34.38 18.28
CA GLU A 179 -11.94 -33.48 18.28
C GLU A 179 -12.22 -32.12 18.96
N VAL A 180 -13.49 -31.74 19.11
CA VAL A 180 -13.91 -30.52 19.83
C VAL A 180 -14.24 -30.81 21.30
N GLU A 181 -14.66 -32.04 21.62
CA GLU A 181 -14.98 -32.48 22.98
C GLU A 181 -13.76 -33.01 23.77
N GLN A 182 -12.65 -33.31 23.10
CA GLN A 182 -11.40 -33.76 23.75
C GLN A 182 -10.56 -32.58 24.28
N GLY A 183 -11.00 -32.03 25.42
CA GLY A 183 -10.29 -30.99 26.18
C GLY A 183 -10.80 -29.58 25.91
N GLU A 184 -10.09 -28.57 26.41
CA GLU A 184 -10.44 -27.15 26.23
C GLU A 184 -10.04 -26.66 24.83
N HIS A 185 -10.66 -27.23 23.79
CA HIS A 185 -10.39 -26.85 22.41
C HIS A 185 -10.72 -25.36 22.17
N PRO A 186 -9.81 -24.52 21.65
CA PRO A 186 -10.02 -23.06 21.57
C PRO A 186 -11.27 -22.61 20.81
N LEU A 187 -11.77 -23.44 19.89
CA LEU A 187 -12.99 -23.17 19.12
C LEU A 187 -14.28 -23.70 19.76
N GLY A 188 -14.20 -24.53 20.81
CA GLY A 188 -15.37 -25.07 21.53
C GLY A 188 -16.33 -23.99 22.05
N PRO A 189 -15.83 -22.89 22.65
CA PRO A 189 -16.65 -21.73 23.04
C PRO A 189 -17.33 -21.01 21.88
N LEU A 190 -16.83 -21.12 20.64
CA LEU A 190 -17.41 -20.51 19.44
C LEU A 190 -18.40 -21.45 18.72
N LEU A 191 -18.16 -22.78 18.77
CA LEU A 191 -19.07 -23.78 18.21
C LEU A 191 -20.31 -24.03 19.10
N SER A 192 -20.23 -23.76 20.41
CA SER A 192 -21.35 -23.98 21.33
C SER A 192 -22.57 -23.06 21.08
N PRO A 193 -22.40 -21.72 20.88
CA PRO A 193 -23.51 -20.84 20.47
C PRO A 193 -24.13 -21.21 19.12
N LEU A 194 -23.30 -21.65 18.16
CA LEU A 194 -23.75 -22.14 16.86
C LEU A 194 -24.61 -23.40 17.00
N ALA A 195 -24.13 -24.40 17.74
CA ALA A 195 -24.86 -25.65 17.97
C ALA A 195 -26.20 -25.44 18.69
N ALA A 196 -26.28 -24.49 19.61
CA ALA A 196 -27.53 -24.14 20.30
C ALA A 196 -28.60 -23.50 19.38
N ARG A 197 -28.22 -23.00 18.20
CA ARG A 197 -29.13 -22.40 17.19
C ARG A 197 -29.30 -23.25 15.93
N ALA A 198 -28.58 -24.37 15.81
CA ALA A 198 -28.56 -25.22 14.63
C ALA A 198 -29.50 -26.43 14.75
N THR A 199 -29.96 -26.94 13.61
CA THR A 199 -30.41 -28.33 13.51
C THR A 199 -29.18 -29.22 13.47
N VAL A 200 -28.82 -29.83 14.61
CA VAL A 200 -27.66 -30.74 14.70
C VAL A 200 -28.04 -32.14 14.23
N ILE A 201 -27.25 -32.69 13.30
CA ILE A 201 -27.43 -34.02 12.71
C ILE A 201 -26.17 -34.84 12.99
N THR A 202 -26.18 -35.62 14.08
CA THR A 202 -25.11 -36.53 14.47
C THR A 202 -25.13 -37.80 13.61
N LEU A 203 -24.02 -38.11 12.95
CA LEU A 203 -23.87 -39.35 12.18
C LEU A 203 -23.18 -40.42 13.01
N THR A 204 -23.94 -41.44 13.40
CA THR A 204 -23.44 -42.66 14.05
C THR A 204 -22.92 -43.68 13.03
N GLY A 205 -22.29 -44.77 13.49
CA GLY A 205 -21.94 -45.91 12.63
C GLY A 205 -23.17 -46.61 12.04
N LEU A 206 -22.97 -47.26 10.89
CA LEU A 206 -23.97 -48.09 10.21
C LEU A 206 -24.28 -49.38 10.97
N ASP A 207 -25.55 -49.80 10.96
CA ASP A 207 -25.96 -51.10 11.52
C ASP A 207 -25.47 -52.29 10.68
N ARG A 208 -25.68 -53.52 11.16
CA ARG A 208 -25.21 -54.75 10.49
C ARG A 208 -25.80 -54.96 9.09
N ALA A 209 -27.07 -54.63 8.86
CA ALA A 209 -27.70 -54.77 7.56
C ALA A 209 -27.20 -53.69 6.58
N GLN A 210 -27.00 -52.47 7.07
CA GLN A 210 -26.40 -51.36 6.33
C GLN A 210 -24.93 -51.66 5.97
N VAL A 211 -24.15 -52.23 6.90
CA VAL A 211 -22.79 -52.77 6.65
C VAL A 211 -22.83 -53.87 5.59
N ALA A 212 -23.76 -54.83 5.67
CA ALA A 212 -23.89 -55.89 4.66
C ALA A 212 -24.14 -55.31 3.25
N ALA A 213 -25.03 -54.33 3.12
CA ALA A 213 -25.31 -53.64 1.86
C ALA A 213 -24.09 -52.86 1.34
N LEU A 214 -23.37 -52.15 2.21
CA LEU A 214 -22.17 -51.38 1.85
C LEU A 214 -21.02 -52.29 1.39
N VAL A 215 -20.76 -53.38 2.12
CA VAL A 215 -19.80 -54.42 1.72
C VAL A 215 -20.18 -55.02 0.38
N THR A 216 -21.46 -55.38 0.19
CA THR A 216 -22.00 -55.92 -1.08
C THR A 216 -21.73 -54.98 -2.26
N ARG A 217 -22.02 -53.68 -2.09
CA ARG A 217 -21.75 -52.63 -3.09
C ARG A 217 -20.26 -52.51 -3.43
N THR A 218 -19.38 -52.68 -2.45
CA THR A 218 -17.92 -52.54 -2.63
C THR A 218 -17.27 -53.75 -3.32
N ILE A 219 -17.79 -54.97 -3.14
CA ILE A 219 -17.17 -56.20 -3.68
C ILE A 219 -17.92 -56.83 -4.86
N GLY A 220 -19.22 -56.54 -5.02
CA GLY A 220 -20.05 -57.03 -6.13
C GLY A 220 -20.85 -58.32 -5.84
N HIS A 221 -20.76 -58.88 -4.64
CA HIS A 221 -21.56 -60.01 -4.17
C HIS A 221 -21.90 -59.84 -2.69
N ARG A 222 -22.95 -60.54 -2.21
CA ARG A 222 -23.29 -60.52 -0.78
C ARG A 222 -22.25 -61.31 0.03
N PRO A 223 -21.74 -60.79 1.17
CA PRO A 223 -20.95 -61.55 2.15
C PRO A 223 -21.83 -62.45 3.04
N ASP A 224 -21.25 -63.45 3.66
CA ASP A 224 -21.90 -64.25 4.71
C ASP A 224 -22.12 -63.41 5.98
N ASP A 225 -23.19 -63.71 6.74
CA ASP A 225 -23.57 -62.88 7.89
C ASP A 225 -22.52 -62.90 9.04
N ASP A 226 -21.71 -63.97 9.17
CA ASP A 226 -20.54 -64.01 10.07
C ASP A 226 -19.45 -63.00 9.67
N VAL A 227 -19.22 -62.84 8.36
CA VAL A 227 -18.27 -61.87 7.80
C VAL A 227 -18.79 -60.45 8.04
N VAL A 228 -20.09 -60.22 7.84
CA VAL A 228 -20.76 -58.94 8.18
C VAL A 228 -20.60 -58.62 9.66
N GLN A 229 -20.83 -59.59 10.54
CA GLN A 229 -20.73 -59.41 11.99
C GLN A 229 -19.31 -59.02 12.41
N GLU A 230 -18.28 -59.67 11.86
CA GLU A 230 -16.89 -59.37 12.18
C GLU A 230 -16.42 -58.02 11.59
N ILE A 231 -16.88 -57.66 10.39
CA ILE A 231 -16.64 -56.31 9.81
C ILE A 231 -17.28 -55.24 10.70
N HIS A 232 -18.57 -55.35 11.02
CA HIS A 232 -19.27 -54.40 11.89
C HIS A 232 -18.61 -54.29 13.27
N ARG A 233 -18.18 -55.41 13.87
CA ARG A 233 -17.51 -55.43 15.18
C ARG A 233 -16.18 -54.68 15.20
N ARG A 234 -15.42 -54.69 14.09
CA ARG A 234 -14.11 -54.02 13.99
C ARG A 234 -14.18 -52.57 13.50
N THR A 235 -15.21 -52.24 12.73
CA THR A 235 -15.37 -50.91 12.11
C THR A 235 -16.27 -49.96 12.90
N GLY A 236 -16.99 -50.45 13.91
CA GLY A 236 -18.04 -49.69 14.58
C GLY A 236 -19.17 -49.25 13.65
N GLY A 237 -19.24 -49.82 12.43
CA GLY A 237 -20.15 -49.37 11.37
C GLY A 237 -19.69 -48.14 10.59
N ASN A 238 -18.53 -47.54 10.87
CA ASN A 238 -18.06 -46.33 10.17
C ASN A 238 -17.87 -46.61 8.65
N PRO A 239 -18.62 -45.93 7.74
CA PRO A 239 -18.65 -46.27 6.31
C PRO A 239 -17.28 -46.31 5.64
N PHE A 240 -16.36 -45.40 6.00
CA PHE A 240 -15.02 -45.37 5.42
C PHE A 240 -14.24 -46.65 5.76
N PHE A 241 -14.27 -47.08 7.02
CA PHE A 241 -13.63 -48.34 7.43
C PHE A 241 -14.32 -49.53 6.77
N VAL A 242 -15.65 -49.58 6.76
CA VAL A 242 -16.42 -50.68 6.13
C VAL A 242 -16.02 -50.85 4.65
N GLU A 243 -15.93 -49.76 3.87
CA GLU A 243 -15.45 -49.86 2.50
C GLU A 243 -13.97 -50.27 2.40
N GLN A 244 -13.08 -49.82 3.30
CA GLN A 244 -11.67 -50.25 3.27
C GLN A 244 -11.54 -51.74 3.64
N THR A 245 -12.21 -52.19 4.70
CA THR A 245 -12.26 -53.59 5.17
C THR A 245 -12.81 -54.51 4.09
N ALA A 246 -13.87 -54.11 3.38
CA ALA A 246 -14.42 -54.85 2.25
C ALA A 246 -13.42 -54.98 1.08
N ARG A 247 -12.69 -53.90 0.75
CA ARG A 247 -11.64 -53.91 -0.29
C ARG A 247 -10.47 -54.82 0.10
N LEU A 248 -10.04 -54.78 1.35
CA LEU A 248 -8.97 -55.64 1.89
C LEU A 248 -9.36 -57.13 1.88
N TRP A 249 -10.61 -57.45 2.21
CA TRP A 249 -11.15 -58.81 2.12
C TRP A 249 -11.18 -59.31 0.67
N ARG A 250 -11.66 -58.49 -0.26
CA ARG A 250 -11.66 -58.80 -1.71
C ARG A 250 -10.26 -59.07 -2.28
N SER A 251 -9.21 -58.48 -1.72
CA SER A 251 -7.81 -58.81 -2.07
C SER A 251 -7.26 -60.10 -1.44
N GLY A 252 -8.10 -60.91 -0.77
CA GLY A 252 -7.72 -62.19 -0.18
C GLY A 252 -7.22 -62.12 1.27
N GLY A 253 -7.33 -60.95 1.93
CA GLY A 253 -6.94 -60.79 3.34
C GLY A 253 -8.02 -61.30 4.30
N SER A 254 -7.64 -61.99 5.37
CA SER A 254 -8.59 -62.39 6.42
C SER A 254 -9.10 -61.18 7.20
N VAL A 255 -10.43 -61.09 7.36
CA VAL A 255 -11.07 -60.04 8.17
C VAL A 255 -10.58 -60.07 9.63
N ALA A 256 -10.25 -61.26 10.13
CA ALA A 256 -9.74 -61.46 11.49
C ALA A 256 -8.38 -60.77 11.75
N ALA A 257 -7.66 -60.36 10.70
CA ALA A 257 -6.34 -59.74 10.79
C ALA A 257 -6.36 -58.19 10.80
N ILE A 258 -7.53 -57.54 10.76
CA ILE A 258 -7.66 -56.09 10.51
C ILE A 258 -7.75 -55.31 11.84
N PRO A 259 -6.85 -54.34 12.14
CA PRO A 259 -6.87 -53.57 13.40
C PRO A 259 -8.02 -52.55 13.47
N PRO A 260 -8.37 -52.05 14.67
CA PRO A 260 -9.39 -51.02 14.86
C PRO A 260 -8.82 -49.60 14.69
N GLY A 261 -9.27 -48.86 13.67
CA GLY A 261 -9.04 -47.40 13.57
C GLY A 261 -8.76 -46.86 12.17
N VAL A 262 -8.90 -45.53 12.00
CA VAL A 262 -8.68 -44.86 10.70
C VAL A 262 -7.22 -45.00 10.25
N ARG A 263 -6.29 -44.63 11.14
CA ARG A 263 -4.84 -44.54 10.85
C ARG A 263 -4.28 -45.91 10.51
N ASP A 264 -4.58 -46.96 11.29
CA ASP A 264 -4.19 -48.35 11.02
C ASP A 264 -4.71 -48.87 9.67
N THR A 265 -5.93 -48.49 9.29
CA THR A 265 -6.55 -48.88 8.02
C THR A 265 -5.91 -48.16 6.83
N LEU A 266 -5.57 -46.87 6.98
CA LEU A 266 -4.78 -46.10 6.00
C LEU A 266 -3.36 -46.65 5.89
N TRP A 267 -2.68 -46.90 7.01
CA TRP A 267 -1.36 -47.54 7.06
C TRP A 267 -1.33 -48.87 6.34
N ARG A 268 -2.34 -49.73 6.51
CA ARG A 268 -2.43 -50.99 5.76
C ARG A 268 -2.66 -50.80 4.27
N ARG A 269 -3.42 -49.76 3.87
CA ARG A 269 -3.60 -49.42 2.45
C ARG A 269 -2.32 -48.86 1.83
N LEU A 270 -1.52 -48.11 2.60
CA LEU A 270 -0.20 -47.64 2.21
C LEU A 270 0.80 -48.80 2.13
N SER A 271 0.82 -49.72 3.09
CA SER A 271 1.72 -50.89 3.10
C SER A 271 1.42 -51.93 2.00
N LEU A 272 0.31 -51.79 1.26
CA LEU A 272 -0.02 -52.57 0.07
C LEU A 272 0.43 -51.91 -1.24
N LEU A 273 0.96 -50.68 -1.18
CA LEU A 273 1.58 -50.01 -2.32
C LEU A 273 3.09 -50.29 -2.37
N PRO A 274 3.73 -50.19 -3.55
CA PRO A 274 5.18 -50.24 -3.64
C PRO A 274 5.81 -49.13 -2.77
N ALA A 275 6.83 -49.46 -1.98
CA ALA A 275 7.48 -48.50 -1.07
C ALA A 275 7.92 -47.17 -1.74
N PRO A 276 8.38 -47.12 -3.00
CA PRO A 276 8.64 -45.85 -3.69
C PRO A 276 7.42 -44.95 -3.88
N VAL A 277 6.21 -45.51 -4.00
CA VAL A 277 4.95 -44.73 -4.07
C VAL A 277 4.62 -44.15 -2.71
N VAL A 278 4.79 -44.92 -1.63
CA VAL A 278 4.56 -44.44 -0.26
C VAL A 278 5.54 -43.32 0.07
N LYS A 279 6.86 -43.53 -0.16
CA LYS A 279 7.88 -42.49 0.04
C LYS A 279 7.54 -41.21 -0.70
N LEU A 280 7.19 -41.29 -1.99
CA LEU A 280 6.85 -40.11 -2.78
C LEU A 280 5.60 -39.37 -2.24
N LEU A 281 4.61 -40.09 -1.71
CA LEU A 281 3.44 -39.47 -1.09
C LEU A 281 3.77 -38.85 0.27
N THR A 282 4.69 -39.42 1.04
CA THR A 282 5.25 -38.80 2.25
C THR A 282 6.02 -37.52 1.92
N ASP A 283 6.87 -37.55 0.88
CA ASP A 283 7.61 -36.39 0.40
C ASP A 283 6.65 -35.28 -0.12
N ALA A 284 5.52 -35.66 -0.73
CA ALA A 284 4.46 -34.74 -1.15
C ALA A 284 3.63 -34.18 0.01
N ALA A 285 3.49 -34.93 1.13
CA ALA A 285 2.66 -34.52 2.26
C ALA A 285 3.18 -33.25 2.95
N VAL A 286 4.50 -33.05 2.94
CA VAL A 286 5.19 -31.86 3.47
C VAL A 286 4.89 -30.59 2.66
N LEU A 287 4.58 -30.71 1.36
CA LEU A 287 4.26 -29.56 0.50
C LEU A 287 2.85 -29.02 0.82
N GLY A 288 1.84 -29.90 0.89
CA GLY A 288 0.48 -29.56 1.29
C GLY A 288 -0.59 -30.44 0.62
N ARG A 289 -1.87 -30.06 0.75
CA ARG A 289 -2.97 -30.75 0.05
C ARG A 289 -2.82 -30.70 -1.48
N GLU A 290 -2.23 -29.62 -1.99
CA GLU A 290 -1.95 -29.39 -3.42
C GLU A 290 -0.46 -29.11 -3.61
N PHE A 291 0.14 -29.68 -4.66
CA PHE A 291 1.58 -29.58 -4.92
C PHE A 291 1.89 -29.65 -6.41
N HIS A 292 2.97 -28.98 -6.82
CA HIS A 292 3.45 -29.01 -8.21
C HIS A 292 4.49 -30.11 -8.43
N ARG A 293 4.33 -30.90 -9.51
CA ARG A 293 5.16 -32.09 -9.76
C ARG A 293 6.68 -31.82 -9.85
N GLN A 294 7.09 -30.61 -10.24
CA GLN A 294 8.51 -30.25 -10.31
C GLN A 294 9.13 -30.01 -8.92
N VAL A 295 8.38 -29.40 -8.00
CA VAL A 295 8.81 -29.24 -6.60
C VAL A 295 8.96 -30.62 -5.96
N LEU A 296 7.94 -31.48 -6.11
CA LEU A 296 7.97 -32.85 -5.59
C LEU A 296 9.15 -33.67 -6.16
N ALA A 297 9.48 -33.53 -7.43
CA ALA A 297 10.63 -34.20 -8.03
C ALA A 297 11.98 -33.77 -7.41
N SER A 298 12.12 -32.48 -7.11
CA SER A 298 13.30 -31.95 -6.42
C SER A 298 13.35 -32.40 -4.96
N VAL A 299 12.23 -32.35 -4.21
CA VAL A 299 12.16 -32.78 -2.80
C VAL A 299 12.41 -34.29 -2.64
N ALA A 300 11.84 -35.11 -3.51
CA ALA A 300 12.05 -36.56 -3.48
C ALA A 300 13.45 -37.00 -3.98
N ALA A 301 14.20 -36.08 -4.58
CA ALA A 301 15.45 -36.29 -5.33
C ALA A 301 15.34 -37.31 -6.48
N GLU A 302 14.21 -37.29 -7.20
CA GLU A 302 13.84 -38.28 -8.21
C GLU A 302 13.61 -37.63 -9.60
N PRO A 303 14.00 -38.26 -10.72
CA PRO A 303 13.72 -37.73 -12.05
C PRO A 303 12.22 -37.56 -12.30
N ALA A 304 11.82 -36.46 -12.95
CA ALA A 304 10.39 -36.18 -13.21
C ALA A 304 9.64 -37.34 -13.89
N ALA A 305 10.29 -38.07 -14.81
CA ALA A 305 9.70 -39.24 -15.47
C ALA A 305 9.60 -40.51 -14.59
N GLN A 306 10.21 -40.53 -13.40
CA GLN A 306 9.96 -41.52 -12.34
C GLN A 306 8.80 -41.05 -11.46
N VAL A 307 8.79 -39.77 -11.08
CA VAL A 307 7.70 -39.13 -10.31
C VAL A 307 6.37 -39.24 -11.04
N ASP A 308 6.30 -38.94 -12.33
CA ASP A 308 5.09 -39.11 -13.16
C ASP A 308 4.55 -40.55 -13.12
N ARG A 309 5.44 -41.56 -13.14
CA ARG A 309 5.07 -42.99 -13.07
C ARG A 309 4.55 -43.39 -11.69
N LEU A 310 5.12 -42.86 -10.62
CA LEU A 310 4.70 -43.12 -9.24
C LEU A 310 3.39 -42.38 -8.89
N LEU A 311 3.22 -41.14 -9.35
CA LEU A 311 1.96 -40.39 -9.25
C LEU A 311 0.82 -41.08 -10.03
N ALA A 312 1.11 -41.67 -11.19
CA ALA A 312 0.11 -42.48 -11.92
C ALA A 312 -0.34 -43.71 -11.11
N GLN A 313 0.56 -44.35 -10.35
CA GLN A 313 0.20 -45.46 -9.46
C GLN A 313 -0.61 -44.97 -8.24
N ALA A 314 -0.23 -43.85 -7.64
CA ALA A 314 -0.99 -43.23 -6.54
C ALA A 314 -2.38 -42.74 -6.97
N ALA A 315 -2.53 -42.27 -8.21
CA ALA A 315 -3.81 -41.88 -8.80
C ALA A 315 -4.69 -43.10 -9.12
N ALA A 316 -4.12 -44.18 -9.66
CA ALA A 316 -4.83 -45.46 -9.83
C ALA A 316 -5.30 -46.04 -8.48
N ALA A 317 -4.48 -45.88 -7.42
CA ALA A 317 -4.82 -46.21 -6.04
C ALA A 317 -5.79 -45.22 -5.36
N ARG A 318 -6.23 -44.15 -6.05
CA ARG A 318 -7.09 -43.06 -5.57
C ARG A 318 -6.59 -42.44 -4.25
N LEU A 319 -5.31 -42.11 -4.19
CA LEU A 319 -4.71 -41.30 -3.11
C LEU A 319 -4.43 -39.85 -3.54
N VAL A 320 -4.22 -39.61 -4.84
CA VAL A 320 -4.06 -38.28 -5.43
C VAL A 320 -4.87 -38.14 -6.73
N GLY A 321 -5.19 -36.92 -7.12
CA GLY A 321 -5.77 -36.56 -8.42
C GLY A 321 -5.02 -35.41 -9.06
N SER A 322 -4.94 -35.35 -10.40
CA SER A 322 -4.35 -34.19 -11.09
C SER A 322 -5.39 -33.10 -11.31
N GLN A 323 -4.99 -31.84 -11.09
CA GLN A 323 -5.79 -30.65 -11.34
C GLN A 323 -5.47 -30.01 -12.71
N GLY A 324 -4.67 -30.68 -13.54
CA GLY A 324 -4.08 -30.08 -14.74
C GLY A 324 -2.83 -29.25 -14.43
N GLY A 325 -2.22 -28.64 -15.46
CA GLY A 325 -1.05 -27.76 -15.31
C GLY A 325 0.26 -28.39 -14.80
N GLY A 326 0.25 -29.65 -14.35
CA GLY A 326 1.33 -30.27 -13.57
C GLY A 326 1.09 -30.26 -12.06
N VAL A 327 -0.06 -29.74 -11.62
CA VAL A 327 -0.52 -29.72 -10.22
C VAL A 327 -1.27 -31.01 -9.90
N PHE A 328 -1.03 -31.52 -8.69
CA PHE A 328 -1.71 -32.67 -8.11
C PHE A 328 -2.26 -32.28 -6.73
N ALA A 329 -3.34 -32.95 -6.32
CA ALA A 329 -3.96 -32.80 -5.01
C ALA A 329 -4.12 -34.17 -4.34
N PHE A 330 -4.00 -34.24 -3.02
CA PHE A 330 -4.44 -35.40 -2.25
C PHE A 330 -5.95 -35.60 -2.39
N ALA A 331 -6.39 -36.85 -2.55
CA ALA A 331 -7.80 -37.18 -2.73
C ALA A 331 -8.63 -36.98 -1.43
N HIS A 332 -7.99 -37.14 -0.27
CA HIS A 332 -8.52 -36.81 1.06
C HIS A 332 -7.37 -36.28 1.92
N ASP A 333 -7.60 -35.21 2.67
CA ASP A 333 -6.54 -34.54 3.44
C ASP A 333 -6.00 -35.42 4.58
N LEU A 334 -6.84 -36.30 5.13
CA LEU A 334 -6.43 -37.30 6.13
C LEU A 334 -5.35 -38.28 5.63
N VAL A 335 -5.16 -38.44 4.32
CA VAL A 335 -4.03 -39.19 3.75
C VAL A 335 -2.74 -38.37 3.88
N ARG A 336 -2.79 -37.06 3.61
CA ARG A 336 -1.67 -36.13 3.84
C ARG A 336 -1.32 -36.09 5.32
N GLU A 337 -2.31 -35.88 6.19
CA GLU A 337 -2.13 -35.86 7.65
C GLU A 337 -1.49 -37.16 8.16
N THR A 338 -2.03 -38.33 7.80
CA THR A 338 -1.46 -39.62 8.25
C THR A 338 -0.02 -39.85 7.76
N LEU A 339 0.36 -39.30 6.60
CA LEU A 339 1.72 -39.37 6.08
C LEU A 339 2.66 -38.32 6.69
N TYR A 340 2.15 -37.14 7.03
CA TYR A 340 2.91 -36.07 7.69
C TYR A 340 3.19 -36.44 9.16
N ASP A 341 2.16 -36.86 9.89
CA ASP A 341 2.23 -37.39 11.27
C ASP A 341 3.09 -38.67 11.40
N SER A 342 3.43 -39.31 10.28
CA SER A 342 4.31 -40.50 10.28
C SER A 342 5.80 -40.16 10.38
N LEU A 343 6.17 -38.92 10.12
CA LEU A 343 7.55 -38.47 10.07
C LEU A 343 8.04 -38.04 11.46
N ASP A 344 9.31 -38.36 11.77
CA ASP A 344 9.96 -37.78 12.93
C ASP A 344 10.40 -36.32 12.70
N GLN A 345 10.83 -35.65 13.78
CA GLN A 345 11.20 -34.23 13.75
C GLN A 345 12.53 -33.93 13.02
N ALA A 346 13.33 -34.91 12.65
CA ALA A 346 14.46 -34.74 11.73
C ALA A 346 14.01 -35.00 10.29
N GLU A 347 13.18 -36.02 10.07
CA GLU A 347 12.57 -36.35 8.79
C GLU A 347 11.67 -35.23 8.21
N LEU A 348 10.96 -34.50 9.08
CA LEU A 348 10.22 -33.29 8.70
C LEU A 348 11.18 -32.17 8.28
N ARG A 349 12.14 -31.82 9.14
CA ARG A 349 13.08 -30.70 8.91
C ARG A 349 13.86 -30.85 7.61
N ALA A 350 14.40 -32.05 7.34
CA ALA A 350 15.12 -32.34 6.11
C ALA A 350 14.25 -32.18 4.84
N ARG A 351 12.95 -32.53 4.91
CA ARG A 351 12.01 -32.35 3.80
C ARG A 351 11.56 -30.90 3.63
N HIS A 352 11.41 -30.15 4.73
CA HIS A 352 11.18 -28.71 4.69
C HIS A 352 12.39 -27.97 4.09
N ALA A 353 13.62 -28.34 4.44
CA ALA A 353 14.83 -27.81 3.83
C ALA A 353 14.89 -28.12 2.31
N ALA A 354 14.62 -29.36 1.92
CA ALA A 354 14.54 -29.74 0.51
C ALA A 354 13.45 -28.96 -0.25
N ALA A 355 12.32 -28.63 0.39
CA ALA A 355 11.28 -27.80 -0.18
C ALA A 355 11.71 -26.33 -0.38
N VAL A 356 12.48 -25.74 0.55
CA VAL A 356 13.08 -24.40 0.34
C VAL A 356 13.99 -24.39 -0.89
N HIS A 357 14.85 -25.39 -1.04
CA HIS A 357 15.71 -25.51 -2.21
C HIS A 357 14.91 -25.70 -3.50
N ALA A 358 13.89 -26.56 -3.49
CA ALA A 358 13.03 -26.83 -4.64
C ALA A 358 12.16 -25.64 -5.09
N LEU A 359 11.73 -24.80 -4.14
CA LEU A 359 10.89 -23.63 -4.39
C LEU A 359 11.70 -22.39 -4.80
N ARG A 360 12.91 -22.20 -4.26
CA ARG A 360 13.77 -21.02 -4.55
C ARG A 360 14.04 -20.79 -6.03
N ASP A 361 14.13 -21.87 -6.81
CA ASP A 361 14.44 -21.82 -8.24
C ASP A 361 13.19 -21.65 -9.14
N LEU A 362 11.99 -21.51 -8.55
CA LEU A 362 10.73 -21.33 -9.27
C LEU A 362 10.24 -19.87 -9.21
N PRO A 363 10.13 -19.14 -10.35
CA PRO A 363 9.63 -17.76 -10.40
C PRO A 363 8.16 -17.54 -9.99
N ALA A 364 7.49 -18.56 -9.47
CA ALA A 364 6.11 -18.53 -9.01
C ALA A 364 5.95 -18.98 -7.54
N ALA A 365 7.06 -19.29 -6.84
CA ALA A 365 7.03 -19.58 -5.41
C ALA A 365 6.76 -18.30 -4.62
N MET A 366 5.83 -18.36 -3.66
CA MET A 366 5.46 -17.19 -2.86
C MET A 366 6.42 -17.05 -1.66
N PRO A 367 6.92 -15.83 -1.34
CA PRO A 367 7.72 -15.57 -0.14
C PRO A 367 7.16 -16.19 1.14
N GLY A 368 5.85 -16.12 1.40
CA GLY A 368 5.23 -16.76 2.58
C GLY A 368 5.34 -18.29 2.59
N GLU A 369 5.28 -18.96 1.43
CA GLU A 369 5.46 -20.41 1.29
C GLU A 369 6.92 -20.80 1.58
N LEU A 370 7.88 -20.07 0.98
CA LEU A 370 9.31 -20.24 1.22
C LEU A 370 9.68 -20.02 2.70
N ALA A 371 9.16 -18.95 3.31
CA ALA A 371 9.39 -18.61 4.71
C ALA A 371 8.80 -19.66 5.66
N ARG A 372 7.61 -20.21 5.35
CA ARG A 372 7.02 -21.35 6.07
C ARG A 372 7.95 -22.56 6.06
N HIS A 373 8.45 -22.95 4.88
CA HIS A 373 9.36 -24.10 4.79
C HIS A 373 10.71 -23.83 5.46
N ALA A 374 11.26 -22.61 5.37
CA ALA A 374 12.53 -22.28 6.01
C ALA A 374 12.43 -22.30 7.55
N TYR A 375 11.36 -21.74 8.12
CA TYR A 375 11.12 -21.78 9.57
C TYR A 375 10.90 -23.22 10.07
N LEU A 376 10.10 -24.03 9.38
CA LEU A 376 9.83 -25.42 9.75
C LEU A 376 11.00 -26.38 9.49
N ALA A 377 12.02 -25.97 8.72
CA ALA A 377 13.27 -26.71 8.59
C ALA A 377 14.19 -26.53 9.81
N GLY A 378 14.02 -25.46 10.60
CA GLY A 378 14.94 -25.13 11.69
C GLY A 378 16.40 -25.11 11.21
N GLY A 379 17.31 -25.69 12.01
CA GLY A 379 18.74 -25.75 11.70
C GLY A 379 19.15 -26.63 10.51
N ASP A 380 18.21 -27.24 9.78
CA ASP A 380 18.50 -27.92 8.50
C ASP A 380 18.51 -26.92 7.32
N VAL A 381 18.10 -25.66 7.56
CA VAL A 381 18.32 -24.49 6.70
C VAL A 381 19.20 -23.49 7.47
N ASP A 382 20.02 -22.74 6.74
CA ASP A 382 20.81 -21.64 7.29
C ASP A 382 19.87 -20.60 7.97
N PRO A 383 20.03 -20.30 9.28
CA PRO A 383 19.14 -19.38 10.00
C PRO A 383 19.16 -17.97 9.43
N ASP A 384 20.27 -17.54 8.80
CA ASP A 384 20.37 -16.26 8.12
C ASP A 384 19.46 -16.21 6.87
N LEU A 385 19.48 -17.28 6.05
CA LEU A 385 18.60 -17.44 4.89
C LEU A 385 17.12 -17.56 5.33
N ALA A 386 16.86 -18.28 6.42
CA ALA A 386 15.50 -18.41 6.95
C ALA A 386 14.95 -17.05 7.45
N ALA A 387 15.78 -16.26 8.13
CA ALA A 387 15.43 -14.90 8.53
C ALA A 387 15.20 -13.99 7.31
N GLU A 388 16.02 -14.06 6.27
CA GLU A 388 15.84 -13.29 5.03
C GLU A 388 14.54 -13.64 4.29
N LEU A 389 14.19 -14.93 4.21
CA LEU A 389 12.92 -15.38 3.63
C LEU A 389 11.72 -14.90 4.46
N LEU A 390 11.82 -14.93 5.80
CA LEU A 390 10.80 -14.38 6.69
C LEU A 390 10.65 -12.86 6.53
N VAL A 391 11.73 -12.10 6.40
CA VAL A 391 11.67 -10.65 6.09
C VAL A 391 11.01 -10.39 4.73
N ALA A 392 11.32 -11.18 3.71
CA ALA A 392 10.68 -11.08 2.40
C ALA A 392 9.17 -11.38 2.46
N ALA A 393 8.76 -12.40 3.22
CA ALA A 393 7.35 -12.68 3.48
C ALA A 393 6.65 -11.57 4.27
N ALA A 394 7.31 -11.02 5.30
CA ALA A 394 6.78 -9.94 6.12
C ALA A 394 6.54 -8.66 5.29
N ARG A 395 7.47 -8.29 4.41
CA ARG A 395 7.31 -7.18 3.47
C ARG A 395 6.22 -7.46 2.42
N GLN A 396 6.14 -8.66 1.85
CA GLN A 396 5.05 -9.03 0.92
C GLN A 396 3.66 -9.01 1.59
N ALA A 397 3.57 -9.39 2.87
CA ALA A 397 2.34 -9.26 3.64
C ALA A 397 1.97 -7.78 3.84
N ASN A 398 2.94 -6.93 4.20
CA ASN A 398 2.73 -5.48 4.35
C ASN A 398 2.29 -4.79 3.04
N GLN A 399 2.87 -5.16 1.89
CA GLN A 399 2.46 -4.66 0.57
C GLN A 399 1.02 -5.04 0.16
N ARG A 400 0.47 -6.09 0.79
CA ARG A 400 -0.93 -6.52 0.69
C ARG A 400 -1.79 -6.07 1.88
N LEU A 401 -1.25 -5.20 2.75
CA LEU A 401 -1.86 -4.71 3.99
C LEU A 401 -2.30 -5.83 4.97
N ALA A 402 -1.70 -7.02 4.85
CA ALA A 402 -1.94 -8.17 5.72
C ALA A 402 -1.08 -8.06 6.99
N LEU A 403 -1.46 -7.10 7.85
CA LEU A 403 -0.65 -6.66 9.00
C LEU A 403 -0.31 -7.79 10.00
N GLU A 404 -1.26 -8.66 10.35
CA GLU A 404 -0.99 -9.79 11.27
C GLU A 404 -0.08 -10.87 10.66
N GLU A 405 -0.23 -11.15 9.36
CA GLU A 405 0.68 -12.02 8.60
C GLU A 405 2.11 -11.44 8.62
N SER A 406 2.23 -10.11 8.43
CA SER A 406 3.50 -9.38 8.51
C SER A 406 4.12 -9.45 9.91
N ARG A 407 3.35 -9.14 10.96
CA ARG A 407 3.79 -9.19 12.38
C ARG A 407 4.29 -10.58 12.77
N LEU A 408 3.60 -11.64 12.36
CA LEU A 408 4.02 -13.03 12.61
C LEU A 408 5.35 -13.36 11.95
N HIS A 409 5.55 -12.96 10.69
CA HIS A 409 6.80 -13.18 9.97
C HIS A 409 7.96 -12.36 10.55
N TRP A 410 7.76 -11.08 10.90
CA TRP A 410 8.77 -10.25 11.57
C TRP A 410 9.21 -10.83 12.92
N ARG A 411 8.26 -11.27 13.75
CA ARG A 411 8.55 -11.85 15.07
C ARG A 411 9.42 -13.11 14.96
N ARG A 412 9.10 -14.00 14.00
CA ARG A 412 9.92 -15.19 13.66
C ARG A 412 11.29 -14.81 13.07
N ALA A 413 11.39 -13.74 12.28
CA ALA A 413 12.68 -13.27 11.75
C ALA A 413 13.62 -12.77 12.87
N MET A 414 13.09 -12.04 13.86
CA MET A 414 13.83 -11.61 15.05
C MET A 414 14.21 -12.76 16.00
N GLU A 415 13.43 -13.84 16.03
CA GLU A 415 13.77 -15.07 16.75
C GLU A 415 15.02 -15.73 16.15
N LEU A 416 15.00 -16.04 14.84
CA LEU A 416 16.13 -16.70 14.17
C LEU A 416 17.39 -15.82 14.11
N ALA A 417 17.24 -14.53 13.79
CA ALA A 417 18.37 -13.60 13.81
C ALA A 417 18.99 -13.43 15.22
N GLY A 418 18.24 -13.76 16.28
CA GLY A 418 18.73 -13.81 17.66
C GLY A 418 19.79 -14.88 17.94
N ALA A 419 19.98 -15.84 17.04
CA ALA A 419 21.01 -16.89 17.12
C ALA A 419 22.06 -16.80 15.99
N GLY A 420 21.92 -15.84 15.07
CA GLY A 420 22.80 -15.62 13.91
C GLY A 420 23.58 -14.30 14.01
N ASP A 421 23.66 -13.56 12.91
CA ASP A 421 24.31 -12.24 12.88
C ASP A 421 23.57 -11.18 13.73
N PRO A 422 24.20 -10.62 14.78
CA PRO A 422 23.58 -9.58 15.59
C PRO A 422 23.35 -8.26 14.83
N ARG A 423 24.09 -7.96 13.75
CA ARG A 423 23.81 -6.79 12.90
C ARG A 423 22.48 -6.95 12.15
N ARG A 424 22.21 -8.13 11.57
CA ARG A 424 20.92 -8.47 10.96
C ARG A 424 19.78 -8.39 11.99
N LEU A 425 19.97 -8.87 13.22
CA LEU A 425 18.99 -8.71 14.29
C LEU A 425 18.64 -7.23 14.53
N VAL A 426 19.63 -6.34 14.63
CA VAL A 426 19.38 -4.89 14.78
C VAL A 426 18.62 -4.32 13.59
N LYS A 427 18.99 -4.65 12.34
CA LYS A 427 18.26 -4.19 11.14
C LYS A 427 16.78 -4.62 11.17
N ILE A 428 16.50 -5.89 11.46
CA ILE A 428 15.14 -6.44 11.53
C ILE A 428 14.35 -5.79 12.67
N ALA A 429 14.97 -5.61 13.84
CA ALA A 429 14.34 -4.97 14.99
C ALA A 429 13.94 -3.50 14.73
N LEU A 430 14.76 -2.74 13.99
CA LEU A 430 14.44 -1.37 13.59
C LEU A 430 13.28 -1.32 12.57
N GLU A 431 13.23 -2.23 11.59
CA GLU A 431 12.12 -2.28 10.63
C GLU A 431 10.80 -2.71 11.29
N PHE A 432 10.82 -3.75 12.13
CA PHE A 432 9.63 -4.19 12.86
C PHE A 432 9.16 -3.16 13.91
N GLY A 433 10.09 -2.54 14.63
CA GLY A 433 9.78 -1.49 15.61
C GLY A 433 9.07 -0.29 14.99
N ARG A 434 9.47 0.13 13.77
CA ARG A 434 8.76 1.15 12.99
C ARG A 434 7.38 0.70 12.55
N LEU A 435 7.23 -0.49 11.98
CA LEU A 435 5.93 -1.01 11.54
C LEU A 435 4.94 -1.09 12.70
N LEU A 436 5.39 -1.55 13.87
CA LEU A 436 4.57 -1.61 15.08
C LEU A 436 4.19 -0.21 15.59
N HIS A 437 5.10 0.77 15.52
CA HIS A 437 4.79 2.16 15.89
C HIS A 437 3.69 2.75 15.00
N HIS A 438 3.81 2.61 13.67
CA HIS A 438 2.82 3.12 12.71
C HIS A 438 1.47 2.38 12.80
N ALA A 439 1.47 1.16 13.35
CA ALA A 439 0.26 0.41 13.68
C ALA A 439 -0.27 0.66 15.11
N GLY A 440 0.34 1.56 15.90
CA GLY A 440 -0.10 1.93 17.25
C GLY A 440 0.31 0.97 18.38
N GLU A 441 1.09 -0.09 18.09
CA GLU A 441 1.49 -1.13 19.04
C GLU A 441 2.68 -0.70 19.92
N SER A 442 2.51 0.39 20.67
CA SER A 442 3.59 1.06 21.43
C SER A 442 4.39 0.11 22.32
N GLU A 443 3.78 -0.92 22.92
CA GLU A 443 4.48 -1.88 23.79
C GLU A 443 5.29 -2.95 23.05
N GLU A 444 4.87 -3.44 21.88
CA GLU A 444 5.70 -4.38 21.11
C GLU A 444 6.78 -3.61 20.32
N SER A 445 6.43 -2.43 19.80
CA SER A 445 7.38 -1.48 19.22
C SER A 445 8.51 -1.16 20.20
N ALA A 446 8.17 -0.93 21.48
CA ALA A 446 9.14 -0.75 22.56
C ALA A 446 10.17 -1.89 22.60
N ARG A 447 9.70 -3.12 22.76
CA ARG A 447 10.55 -4.30 22.96
C ARG A 447 11.42 -4.62 21.75
N ALA A 448 10.97 -4.29 20.53
CA ALA A 448 11.80 -4.37 19.34
C ALA A 448 12.95 -3.34 19.38
N PHE A 449 12.64 -2.08 19.66
CA PHE A 449 13.64 -1.01 19.76
C PHE A 449 14.63 -1.20 20.91
N ASP A 450 14.15 -1.54 22.10
CA ASP A 450 15.00 -1.71 23.28
C ASP A 450 16.00 -2.88 23.07
N ARG A 451 15.59 -3.93 22.35
CA ARG A 451 16.48 -5.04 21.92
C ARG A 451 17.51 -4.59 20.88
N ALA A 452 17.17 -3.69 19.96
CA ALA A 452 18.12 -3.10 19.02
C ALA A 452 19.20 -2.25 19.74
N ILE A 453 18.79 -1.46 20.74
CA ILE A 453 19.70 -0.62 21.55
C ILE A 453 20.67 -1.47 22.37
N ALA A 454 20.20 -2.57 22.97
CA ALA A 454 21.05 -3.49 23.73
C ALA A 454 22.15 -4.11 22.84
N VAL A 455 21.75 -4.71 21.73
CA VAL A 455 22.67 -5.43 20.83
C VAL A 455 23.67 -4.50 20.14
N VAL A 456 23.27 -3.28 19.74
CA VAL A 456 24.20 -2.36 19.08
C VAL A 456 25.28 -1.83 20.04
N ARG A 457 25.00 -1.75 21.34
CA ARG A 457 25.99 -1.40 22.37
C ARG A 457 26.96 -2.53 22.70
N GLU A 458 26.56 -3.79 22.52
CA GLU A 458 27.46 -4.96 22.63
C GLU A 458 28.39 -5.11 21.40
N LEU A 459 27.98 -4.58 20.24
CA LEU A 459 28.73 -4.65 18.99
C LEU A 459 29.85 -3.60 18.84
N ASP A 460 29.80 -2.49 19.58
CA ASP A 460 30.67 -1.30 19.44
C ASP A 460 30.82 -0.85 17.97
N ASP A 461 29.68 -0.74 17.27
CA ASP A 461 29.59 -0.36 15.85
C ASP A 461 29.04 1.08 15.71
N PRO A 462 29.89 2.09 15.41
CA PRO A 462 29.47 3.48 15.34
C PRO A 462 28.46 3.79 14.22
N GLU A 463 28.54 3.08 13.08
CA GLU A 463 27.63 3.30 11.94
C GLU A 463 26.25 2.66 12.21
N LEU A 464 26.23 1.48 12.80
CA LEU A 464 24.98 0.83 13.21
C LEU A 464 24.33 1.54 14.39
N LEU A 465 25.12 2.04 15.36
CA LEU A 465 24.63 2.88 16.46
C LEU A 465 23.98 4.16 15.94
N ALA A 466 24.59 4.79 14.93
CA ALA A 466 23.99 5.93 14.24
C ALA A 466 22.66 5.57 13.55
N ARG A 467 22.59 4.43 12.86
CA ARG A 467 21.35 3.94 12.23
C ARG A 467 20.22 3.66 13.24
N VAL A 468 20.56 3.14 14.43
CA VAL A 468 19.61 2.97 15.55
C VAL A 468 19.15 4.33 16.08
N ALA A 469 20.07 5.24 16.37
CA ALA A 469 19.76 6.56 16.93
C ALA A 469 18.90 7.43 16.00
N LEU A 470 19.25 7.48 14.71
CA LEU A 470 18.47 8.19 13.69
C LEU A 470 17.06 7.61 13.54
N THR A 471 16.94 6.27 13.44
CA THR A 471 15.63 5.60 13.36
C THR A 471 14.74 5.97 14.56
N LEU A 472 15.30 5.91 15.78
CA LEU A 472 14.54 6.21 16.99
C LEU A 472 14.11 7.67 17.06
N PHE A 473 14.97 8.60 16.65
CA PHE A 473 14.63 10.01 16.59
C PHE A 473 13.51 10.29 15.57
N GLN A 474 13.60 9.71 14.38
CA GLN A 474 12.59 9.85 13.32
C GLN A 474 11.24 9.19 13.68
N THR A 475 11.24 8.13 14.50
CA THR A 475 10.01 7.37 14.83
C THR A 475 9.35 7.85 16.11
N CYS A 476 10.12 8.25 17.13
CA CYS A 476 9.61 8.63 18.46
C CYS A 476 9.77 10.13 18.76
N GLY A 477 10.42 10.89 17.88
CA GLY A 477 10.70 12.32 18.07
C GLY A 477 11.68 12.62 19.21
N ALA A 478 11.74 13.91 19.56
CA ALA A 478 12.48 14.41 20.71
C ALA A 478 11.71 14.23 22.05
N GLU A 479 10.37 14.25 22.01
CA GLU A 479 9.54 14.41 23.21
C GLU A 479 9.13 13.10 23.91
N GLU A 480 9.23 11.91 23.29
CA GLU A 480 9.15 10.60 23.97
C GLU A 480 10.39 10.34 24.86
N SER A 481 10.58 11.23 25.84
CA SER A 481 11.76 11.37 26.70
C SER A 481 12.05 10.12 27.55
N GLY A 482 11.09 9.21 27.68
CA GLY A 482 11.24 7.94 28.39
C GLY A 482 12.25 6.96 27.78
N ARG A 483 12.57 7.09 26.48
CA ARG A 483 13.56 6.20 25.80
C ARG A 483 14.98 6.77 25.71
N GLY A 484 15.14 8.08 25.92
CA GLY A 484 16.43 8.74 25.73
C GLY A 484 16.94 8.74 24.28
N SER A 485 16.06 8.85 23.28
CA SER A 485 16.43 8.97 21.85
C SER A 485 17.54 10.03 21.63
N VAL A 486 17.38 11.21 22.23
CA VAL A 486 18.34 12.31 22.21
C VAL A 486 19.66 11.98 22.94
N ALA A 487 19.63 11.12 23.96
CA ALA A 487 20.85 10.65 24.62
C ALA A 487 21.63 9.69 23.71
N LEU A 488 20.93 8.80 22.98
CA LEU A 488 21.52 7.89 22.01
C LEU A 488 22.05 8.63 20.76
N LEU A 489 21.39 9.71 20.32
CA LEU A 489 21.95 10.63 19.31
C LEU A 489 23.27 11.26 19.78
N ARG A 490 23.35 11.75 21.03
CA ARG A 490 24.60 12.26 21.62
C ARG A 490 25.67 11.18 21.82
N GLU A 491 25.29 9.91 21.94
CA GLU A 491 26.20 8.76 21.98
C GLU A 491 26.77 8.46 20.59
N ALA A 492 25.89 8.30 19.59
CA ALA A 492 26.24 8.07 18.19
C ALA A 492 27.09 9.21 17.60
N HIS A 493 26.72 10.47 17.82
CA HIS A 493 27.48 11.63 17.34
C HIS A 493 28.90 11.66 17.91
N ARG A 494 29.08 11.40 19.22
CA ARG A 494 30.41 11.35 19.84
C ARG A 494 31.26 10.21 19.30
N SER A 495 30.64 9.10 18.89
CA SER A 495 31.33 7.94 18.31
C SER A 495 31.71 8.14 16.83
N LEU A 496 30.82 8.71 16.00
CA LEU A 496 30.98 8.76 14.54
C LEU A 496 31.46 10.12 13.98
N VAL A 497 31.17 11.22 14.67
CA VAL A 497 31.49 12.60 14.25
C VAL A 497 32.65 13.16 15.08
N GLY A 498 32.56 13.08 16.42
CA GLY A 498 33.60 13.53 17.35
C GLY A 498 33.05 14.35 18.52
N GLU A 499 33.93 15.13 19.16
CA GLU A 499 33.55 15.99 20.30
C GLU A 499 32.43 16.97 19.94
N LEU A 500 31.53 17.19 20.89
CA LEU A 500 30.41 18.12 20.73
C LEU A 500 30.90 19.57 20.84
N PRO A 501 30.29 20.52 20.09
CA PRO A 501 30.58 21.95 20.26
C PRO A 501 30.37 22.42 21.71
N THR A 502 31.04 23.52 22.08
CA THR A 502 30.93 24.14 23.42
C THR A 502 29.52 24.67 23.73
N VAL A 503 28.70 24.88 22.70
CA VAL A 503 27.25 25.09 22.81
C VAL A 503 26.57 23.75 22.54
N ASN A 504 25.78 23.26 23.50
CA ASN A 504 25.04 22.00 23.40
C ASN A 504 24.04 22.06 22.22
N PRO A 505 24.24 21.30 21.13
CA PRO A 505 23.41 21.39 19.92
C PRO A 505 22.00 20.82 20.13
N SER A 506 21.06 21.25 19.28
CA SER A 506 19.69 20.69 19.25
C SER A 506 19.69 19.23 18.80
N PRO A 507 18.66 18.44 19.17
CA PRO A 507 18.52 17.04 18.73
C PRO A 507 18.53 16.90 17.20
N ASP A 508 17.91 17.86 16.52
CA ASP A 508 17.69 17.90 15.07
C ASP A 508 19.00 18.14 14.34
N ARG A 509 19.82 19.08 14.84
CA ARG A 509 21.18 19.31 14.34
C ARG A 509 22.08 18.10 14.57
N LEU A 510 21.98 17.45 15.73
CA LEU A 510 22.71 16.20 16.00
C LEU A 510 22.30 15.09 15.02
N ALA A 511 21.01 14.97 14.69
CA ALA A 511 20.53 14.02 13.69
C ALA A 511 20.99 14.38 12.28
N GLN A 512 20.95 15.66 11.89
CA GLN A 512 21.42 16.14 10.59
C GLN A 512 22.93 15.91 10.38
N ASP A 513 23.77 16.34 11.33
CA ASP A 513 25.23 16.15 11.30
C ASP A 513 25.58 14.65 11.22
N LEU A 514 24.83 13.80 11.96
CA LEU A 514 25.00 12.35 11.98
C LEU A 514 24.54 11.68 10.67
N ALA A 515 23.38 12.06 10.12
CA ALA A 515 22.87 11.52 8.86
C ALA A 515 23.78 11.89 7.67
N LEU A 516 24.25 13.15 7.62
CA LEU A 516 25.25 13.59 6.66
C LEU A 516 26.54 12.77 6.78
N ARG A 517 27.03 12.53 8.00
CA ARG A 517 28.22 11.71 8.27
C ARG A 517 28.06 10.27 7.76
N VAL A 518 26.94 9.60 8.07
CA VAL A 518 26.65 8.25 7.57
C VAL A 518 26.55 8.24 6.03
N SER A 519 25.99 9.27 5.41
CA SER A 519 25.89 9.34 3.93
C SER A 519 27.26 9.39 3.24
N VAL A 520 28.23 10.09 3.83
CA VAL A 520 29.61 10.14 3.32
C VAL A 520 30.29 8.78 3.46
N LEU A 521 30.09 8.07 4.57
CA LEU A 521 30.65 6.73 4.78
C LEU A 521 30.04 5.71 3.80
N ALA A 522 28.71 5.73 3.62
CA ALA A 522 28.02 4.86 2.68
C ALA A 522 28.39 5.10 1.20
N ARG A 523 28.60 6.36 0.79
CA ARG A 523 29.14 6.66 -0.56
C ARG A 523 30.56 6.11 -0.77
N ASN A 524 31.37 6.01 0.29
CA ASN A 524 32.72 5.44 0.22
C ASN A 524 32.72 3.90 0.23
N SER A 525 31.78 3.25 0.93
CA SER A 525 31.69 1.78 0.98
C SER A 525 31.06 1.16 -0.28
N SER A 526 30.35 1.95 -1.08
CA SER A 526 29.52 1.49 -2.23
C SER A 526 28.39 0.54 -1.82
N ASP A 527 27.92 0.61 -0.58
CA ASP A 527 26.73 -0.10 -0.10
C ASP A 527 25.46 0.69 -0.44
N ASP A 528 24.76 0.27 -1.49
CA ASP A 528 23.49 0.85 -1.92
C ASP A 528 22.37 0.73 -0.85
N GLU A 529 22.42 -0.21 0.11
CA GLU A 529 21.47 -0.27 1.23
C GLU A 529 21.79 0.80 2.28
N ALA A 530 23.05 0.87 2.73
CA ALA A 530 23.49 1.89 3.67
C ALA A 530 23.29 3.30 3.10
N LEU A 531 23.54 3.50 1.81
CA LEU A 531 23.35 4.79 1.16
C LEU A 531 21.87 5.16 0.99
N THR A 532 21.00 4.18 0.69
CA THR A 532 19.55 4.39 0.69
C THR A 532 19.07 4.87 2.07
N PHE A 533 19.48 4.18 3.14
CA PHE A 533 19.14 4.57 4.51
C PHE A 533 19.69 5.96 4.88
N ALA A 534 20.94 6.25 4.50
CA ALA A 534 21.59 7.50 4.89
C ALA A 534 21.01 8.73 4.17
N LEU A 535 20.73 8.64 2.87
CA LEU A 535 20.13 9.74 2.11
C LEU A 535 18.67 9.97 2.51
N TRP A 536 17.94 8.90 2.86
CA TRP A 536 16.63 9.01 3.48
C TRP A 536 16.72 9.72 4.83
N ALA A 537 17.66 9.32 5.69
CA ALA A 537 17.82 9.97 6.99
C ALA A 537 18.19 11.46 6.86
N VAL A 538 19.02 11.82 5.87
CA VAL A 538 19.30 13.23 5.55
C VAL A 538 18.01 13.94 5.11
N HIS A 539 17.25 13.37 4.16
CA HIS A 539 15.98 13.93 3.68
C HIS A 539 15.01 14.27 4.83
N ASP A 540 14.79 13.34 5.74
CA ASP A 540 13.87 13.52 6.87
C ASP A 540 14.39 14.59 7.84
N THR A 541 15.70 14.62 8.13
CA THR A 541 16.31 15.64 9.01
C THR A 541 16.41 17.04 8.41
N ILE A 542 16.04 17.23 7.13
CA ILE A 542 15.99 18.55 6.49
C ILE A 542 14.58 18.93 6.01
N TRP A 543 13.53 18.19 6.40
CA TRP A 543 12.19 18.53 5.95
C TRP A 543 11.71 19.86 6.56
N GLY A 544 11.44 20.86 5.72
CA GLY A 544 10.96 22.17 6.14
C GLY A 544 11.08 23.24 5.05
N PRO A 545 10.66 24.49 5.36
CA PRO A 545 10.84 25.65 4.49
C PRO A 545 12.30 25.85 4.04
N GLY A 546 12.53 26.36 2.82
CA GLY A 546 13.86 26.69 2.29
C GLY A 546 14.73 25.51 1.84
N THR A 547 14.37 24.25 2.16
CA THR A 547 15.21 23.08 1.83
C THR A 547 14.80 22.35 0.54
N ALA A 548 13.68 22.73 -0.08
CA ALA A 548 13.06 22.00 -1.20
C ALA A 548 14.04 21.69 -2.35
N ARG A 549 14.93 22.65 -2.68
CA ARG A 549 15.99 22.47 -3.70
C ARG A 549 16.94 21.32 -3.39
N GLN A 550 17.34 21.15 -2.13
CA GLN A 550 18.19 20.04 -1.69
C GLN A 550 17.41 18.71 -1.70
N ARG A 551 16.10 18.75 -1.37
CA ARG A 551 15.24 17.54 -1.40
C ARG A 551 14.98 17.05 -2.84
N VAL A 552 14.94 17.94 -3.84
CA VAL A 552 14.92 17.56 -5.27
C VAL A 552 16.17 16.75 -5.68
N GLU A 553 17.37 17.13 -5.22
CA GLU A 553 18.61 16.41 -5.51
C GLU A 553 18.67 15.04 -4.81
N LEU A 554 18.35 15.01 -3.51
CA LEU A 554 18.32 13.76 -2.72
C LEU A 554 17.33 12.74 -3.27
N THR A 555 16.13 13.18 -3.69
CA THR A 555 15.09 12.28 -4.22
C THR A 555 15.45 11.70 -5.60
N GLU A 556 16.23 12.39 -6.44
CA GLU A 556 16.78 11.79 -7.66
C GLU A 556 17.86 10.73 -7.37
N GLU A 557 18.77 10.96 -6.41
CA GLU A 557 19.76 9.96 -6.03
C GLU A 557 19.09 8.72 -5.42
N LEU A 558 18.08 8.91 -4.55
CA LEU A 558 17.26 7.85 -3.96
C LEU A 558 16.44 7.06 -5.00
N ARG A 559 15.78 7.72 -5.97
CA ARG A 559 15.14 7.03 -7.11
C ARG A 559 16.17 6.25 -7.93
N GLY A 560 17.36 6.82 -8.12
CA GLY A 560 18.48 6.17 -8.80
C GLY A 560 19.00 4.93 -8.06
N LEU A 561 18.94 4.90 -6.73
CA LEU A 561 19.24 3.75 -5.87
C LEU A 561 18.16 2.68 -5.96
N ALA A 562 16.89 3.06 -5.75
CA ALA A 562 15.74 2.16 -5.82
C ALA A 562 15.69 1.39 -7.15
N ARG A 563 15.89 2.09 -8.28
CA ARG A 563 16.01 1.52 -9.64
C ARG A 563 17.12 0.48 -9.79
N ARG A 564 18.27 0.67 -9.13
CA ARG A 564 19.39 -0.32 -9.18
C ARG A 564 19.07 -1.57 -8.37
N ARG A 565 18.38 -1.39 -7.24
CA ARG A 565 18.00 -2.48 -6.32
C ARG A 565 16.76 -3.25 -6.77
N GLY A 566 15.98 -2.71 -7.70
CA GLY A 566 14.68 -3.27 -8.11
C GLY A 566 13.56 -2.98 -7.10
N ASP A 567 13.75 -1.96 -6.26
CA ASP A 567 12.83 -1.60 -5.18
C ASP A 567 11.74 -0.67 -5.69
N VAL A 568 10.64 -1.25 -6.19
CA VAL A 568 9.53 -0.52 -6.81
C VAL A 568 8.76 0.35 -5.80
N GLU A 569 8.68 -0.12 -4.55
CA GLU A 569 8.02 0.60 -3.45
C GLU A 569 8.81 1.85 -3.07
N MET A 570 10.13 1.70 -2.89
CA MET A 570 11.02 2.85 -2.66
C MET A 570 11.06 3.80 -3.87
N GLU A 571 11.06 3.30 -5.12
CA GLU A 571 11.06 4.15 -6.32
C GLU A 571 9.75 4.95 -6.43
N HIS A 572 8.61 4.34 -6.11
CA HIS A 572 7.30 4.99 -6.10
C HIS A 572 7.24 6.08 -5.02
N PHE A 573 7.59 5.77 -3.77
CA PHE A 573 7.57 6.75 -2.66
C PHE A 573 8.54 7.91 -2.91
N THR A 574 9.77 7.63 -3.34
CA THR A 574 10.76 8.68 -3.64
C THR A 574 10.41 9.49 -4.90
N SER A 575 9.54 8.96 -5.78
CA SER A 575 8.92 9.74 -6.85
C SER A 575 7.77 10.62 -6.35
N ALA A 576 7.09 10.27 -5.25
CA ALA A 576 6.11 11.13 -4.60
C ALA A 576 6.79 12.38 -4.01
N LEU A 577 7.74 12.18 -3.07
CA LEU A 577 8.52 13.25 -2.45
C LEU A 577 9.20 14.18 -3.47
N HIS A 578 9.63 13.64 -4.61
CA HIS A 578 10.24 14.42 -5.68
C HIS A 578 9.28 15.40 -6.36
N TRP A 579 8.02 15.02 -6.62
CA TRP A 579 7.06 15.98 -7.19
C TRP A 579 6.61 17.01 -6.15
N VAL A 580 6.54 16.65 -4.87
CA VAL A 580 6.26 17.58 -3.76
C VAL A 580 7.34 18.66 -3.67
N ALA A 581 8.63 18.28 -3.67
CA ALA A 581 9.74 19.22 -3.61
C ALA A 581 9.86 20.12 -4.87
N LEU A 582 9.37 19.68 -6.04
CA LEU A 582 9.24 20.55 -7.22
C LEU A 582 8.05 21.53 -7.11
N LEU A 583 6.95 21.10 -6.49
CA LEU A 583 5.78 21.94 -6.25
C LEU A 583 6.11 23.08 -5.26
N GLU A 584 6.84 22.76 -4.19
CA GLU A 584 7.38 23.75 -3.23
C GLU A 584 8.23 24.84 -3.91
N LEU A 585 8.98 24.51 -4.95
CA LEU A 585 9.80 25.46 -5.72
C LEU A 585 9.02 26.24 -6.79
N GLY A 586 7.69 26.09 -6.87
CA GLY A 586 6.88 26.69 -7.93
C GLY A 586 7.19 26.13 -9.33
N ASP A 587 7.82 24.96 -9.43
CA ASP A 587 8.38 24.45 -10.68
C ASP A 587 7.32 23.69 -11.51
N PRO A 588 6.94 24.18 -12.72
CA PRO A 588 5.92 23.53 -13.54
C PRO A 588 6.29 22.10 -13.97
N ARG A 589 7.57 21.69 -13.86
CA ARG A 589 8.02 20.30 -14.10
C ARG A 589 7.38 19.29 -13.13
N PHE A 590 6.81 19.72 -12.00
CA PHE A 590 6.10 18.82 -11.09
C PHE A 590 4.97 18.05 -11.81
N HIS A 591 4.26 18.68 -12.75
CA HIS A 591 3.20 18.04 -13.55
C HIS A 591 3.69 16.83 -14.36
N ASP A 592 4.94 16.83 -14.78
CA ASP A 592 5.51 15.79 -15.62
C ASP A 592 5.97 14.60 -14.76
N GLN A 593 6.60 14.90 -13.62
CA GLN A 593 6.97 13.89 -12.62
C GLN A 593 5.72 13.25 -12.00
N PHE A 594 4.69 14.04 -11.68
CA PHE A 594 3.43 13.54 -11.15
C PHE A 594 2.72 12.59 -12.12
N ARG A 595 2.74 12.88 -13.43
CA ARG A 595 2.19 11.98 -14.46
C ARG A 595 3.00 10.68 -14.58
N LEU A 596 4.31 10.71 -14.39
CA LEU A 596 5.15 9.50 -14.34
C LEU A 596 4.87 8.67 -13.08
N TYR A 597 4.78 9.31 -11.93
CA TYR A 597 4.41 8.71 -10.65
C TYR A 597 3.05 7.99 -10.72
N VAL A 598 2.00 8.66 -11.22
CA VAL A 598 0.67 8.05 -11.44
C VAL A 598 0.73 6.88 -12.44
N ALA A 599 1.60 6.95 -13.45
CA ALA A 599 1.77 5.86 -14.41
C ALA A 599 2.53 4.65 -13.82
N MET A 600 3.44 4.86 -12.87
CA MET A 600 4.06 3.79 -12.07
C MET A 600 3.03 3.13 -11.15
N GLY A 601 2.24 3.93 -10.42
CA GLY A 601 1.18 3.45 -9.54
C GLY A 601 0.17 2.54 -10.26
N LYS A 602 -0.34 3.01 -11.41
CA LYS A 602 -1.29 2.26 -12.27
C LYS A 602 -0.67 1.08 -13.03
N ALA A 603 0.64 0.86 -12.91
CA ALA A 603 1.35 -0.28 -13.48
C ALA A 603 1.81 -1.29 -12.42
N SER A 604 1.54 -1.03 -11.13
CA SER A 604 1.80 -1.94 -10.02
C SER A 604 0.57 -2.80 -9.72
N ASP A 605 0.82 -4.05 -9.35
CA ASP A 605 -0.19 -4.97 -8.79
C ASP A 605 -0.23 -4.91 -7.25
N GLN A 606 0.50 -3.97 -6.62
CA GLN A 606 0.57 -3.80 -5.15
C GLN A 606 -0.47 -2.80 -4.62
N LEU A 607 -1.17 -3.17 -3.55
CA LEU A 607 -2.31 -2.42 -3.01
C LEU A 607 -1.91 -1.11 -2.33
N ASN A 608 -0.83 -1.12 -1.55
CA ASN A 608 -0.26 0.06 -0.89
C ASN A 608 0.11 1.17 -1.91
N ILE A 609 0.78 0.79 -3.01
CA ILE A 609 1.13 1.69 -4.11
C ILE A 609 -0.12 2.26 -4.80
N GLY A 610 -1.16 1.44 -5.00
CA GLY A 610 -2.45 1.89 -5.52
C GLY A 610 -3.12 2.94 -4.62
N LEU A 611 -3.19 2.66 -3.31
CA LEU A 611 -3.78 3.54 -2.31
C LEU A 611 -3.06 4.89 -2.22
N SER A 612 -1.72 4.89 -2.08
CA SER A 612 -0.89 6.10 -2.06
C SER A 612 -1.01 6.90 -3.36
N THR A 613 -1.08 6.23 -4.51
CA THR A 613 -1.32 6.93 -5.79
C THR A 613 -2.68 7.63 -5.79
N SER A 614 -3.75 6.99 -5.31
CA SER A 614 -5.10 7.57 -5.25
C SER A 614 -5.20 8.77 -4.31
N ILE A 615 -4.49 8.74 -3.17
CA ILE A 615 -4.34 9.87 -2.24
C ILE A 615 -3.70 11.07 -2.96
N ASP A 616 -2.54 10.89 -3.58
CA ASP A 616 -1.85 12.01 -4.23
C ASP A 616 -2.62 12.50 -5.46
N GLN A 617 -3.40 11.62 -6.11
CA GLN A 617 -4.36 12.02 -7.14
C GLN A 617 -5.47 12.92 -6.58
N SER A 618 -6.00 12.70 -5.36
CA SER A 618 -6.99 13.60 -4.76
C SER A 618 -6.36 14.93 -4.32
N ILE A 619 -5.13 14.92 -3.79
CA ILE A 619 -4.35 16.13 -3.46
C ILE A 619 -4.19 17.03 -4.71
N ILE A 620 -3.69 16.48 -5.82
CA ILE A 620 -3.48 17.27 -7.04
C ILE A 620 -4.79 17.62 -7.76
N ASP A 621 -5.84 16.79 -7.65
CA ASP A 621 -7.16 17.16 -8.15
C ASP A 621 -7.77 18.31 -7.34
N THR A 622 -7.65 18.34 -6.01
CA THR A 622 -8.09 19.47 -5.17
C THR A 622 -7.28 20.74 -5.46
N LEU A 623 -5.95 20.64 -5.62
CA LEU A 623 -5.10 21.76 -6.02
C LEU A 623 -5.52 22.36 -7.37
N THR A 624 -5.89 21.52 -8.35
CA THR A 624 -6.26 21.98 -9.69
C THR A 624 -7.75 22.34 -9.84
N GLY A 625 -8.57 22.07 -8.81
CA GLY A 625 -10.01 22.37 -8.77
C GLY A 625 -10.92 21.25 -9.29
N ASN A 626 -10.38 20.06 -9.58
CA ASN A 626 -11.13 18.87 -9.99
C ASN A 626 -11.88 18.19 -8.81
N PHE A 627 -12.50 18.98 -7.92
CA PHE A 627 -12.96 18.52 -6.60
C PHE A 627 -13.85 17.27 -6.62
N ALA A 628 -14.75 17.13 -7.59
CA ALA A 628 -15.62 15.96 -7.71
C ALA A 628 -14.83 14.65 -7.92
N ARG A 629 -13.64 14.72 -8.54
CA ARG A 629 -12.73 13.59 -8.69
C ARG A 629 -11.89 13.38 -7.43
N ALA A 630 -11.45 14.46 -6.78
CA ALA A 630 -10.77 14.38 -5.49
C ALA A 630 -11.66 13.70 -4.43
N GLU A 631 -12.91 14.16 -4.25
CA GLU A 631 -13.89 13.54 -3.35
C GLU A 631 -14.18 12.06 -3.69
N SER A 632 -14.17 11.69 -4.97
CA SER A 632 -14.34 10.29 -5.37
C SER A 632 -13.15 9.42 -4.99
N LEU A 633 -11.93 9.95 -5.14
CA LEU A 633 -10.69 9.26 -4.79
C LEU A 633 -10.48 9.20 -3.27
N THR A 634 -10.74 10.29 -2.56
CA THR A 634 -10.68 10.31 -1.09
C THR A 634 -11.73 9.38 -0.49
N ARG A 635 -12.95 9.31 -1.05
CA ARG A 635 -13.95 8.32 -0.61
C ARG A 635 -13.50 6.88 -0.87
N GLU A 636 -12.95 6.60 -2.07
CA GLU A 636 -12.35 5.31 -2.39
C GLU A 636 -11.24 4.93 -1.41
N VAL A 637 -10.36 5.87 -1.04
CA VAL A 637 -9.31 5.67 -0.04
C VAL A 637 -9.86 5.51 1.38
N SER A 638 -10.93 6.23 1.74
CA SER A 638 -11.58 6.10 3.06
C SER A 638 -12.25 4.73 3.21
N GLU A 639 -13.04 4.31 2.21
CA GLU A 639 -13.59 2.94 2.13
C GLU A 639 -12.46 1.91 2.30
N LEU A 640 -11.36 2.08 1.56
CA LEU A 640 -10.19 1.22 1.65
C LEU A 640 -9.47 1.23 3.01
N GLY A 641 -9.58 2.31 3.78
CA GLY A 641 -8.82 2.50 5.02
C GLY A 641 -9.48 1.93 6.27
N HIS A 642 -10.81 1.94 6.35
CA HIS A 642 -11.53 1.79 7.63
C HIS A 642 -11.32 0.43 8.32
N GLY A 643 -11.38 -0.67 7.56
CA GLY A 643 -11.24 -2.01 8.12
C GLY A 643 -9.80 -2.54 8.28
N HIS A 644 -8.81 -1.88 7.67
CA HIS A 644 -7.42 -2.37 7.66
C HIS A 644 -6.70 -2.20 9.01
N GLY A 645 -7.30 -1.51 9.99
CA GLY A 645 -6.64 -1.14 11.24
C GLY A 645 -5.44 -0.19 11.04
N HIS A 646 -5.27 0.38 9.85
CA HIS A 646 -4.10 1.17 9.50
C HIS A 646 -4.27 2.65 9.85
N ALA A 647 -3.77 3.03 11.02
CA ALA A 647 -3.62 4.42 11.46
C ALA A 647 -2.66 5.27 10.59
N HIS A 648 -2.00 4.67 9.58
CA HIS A 648 -0.84 5.19 8.86
C HIS A 648 -1.04 6.56 8.18
N PHE A 649 -2.27 6.91 7.82
CA PHE A 649 -2.65 8.23 7.28
C PHE A 649 -3.88 8.84 7.97
N GLY A 650 -4.26 8.34 9.16
CA GLY A 650 -5.59 8.57 9.75
C GLY A 650 -5.98 10.04 9.89
N TYR A 651 -5.12 10.87 10.52
CA TYR A 651 -5.39 12.31 10.64
C TYR A 651 -5.15 13.07 9.32
N MET A 652 -4.28 12.56 8.44
CA MET A 652 -3.91 13.23 7.19
C MET A 652 -5.07 13.16 6.18
N LEU A 653 -5.84 12.08 6.17
CA LEU A 653 -7.05 11.94 5.34
C LEU A 653 -8.14 12.94 5.74
N GLU A 654 -8.37 13.13 7.04
CA GLU A 654 -9.31 14.15 7.52
C GLU A 654 -8.76 15.58 7.31
N HIS A 655 -7.44 15.79 7.36
CA HIS A 655 -6.80 17.06 6.98
C HIS A 655 -7.00 17.36 5.49
N HIS A 656 -6.79 16.39 4.60
CA HIS A 656 -7.02 16.59 3.17
C HIS A 656 -8.51 16.79 2.83
N ARG A 657 -9.41 16.11 3.56
CA ARG A 657 -10.85 16.37 3.50
C ARG A 657 -11.20 17.78 3.94
N TRP A 658 -10.62 18.27 5.04
CA TRP A 658 -10.72 19.67 5.50
C TRP A 658 -10.26 20.65 4.40
N ALA A 659 -9.05 20.45 3.85
CA ALA A 659 -8.50 21.33 2.82
C ALA A 659 -9.38 21.38 1.55
N THR A 660 -9.93 20.23 1.15
CA THR A 660 -10.86 20.12 0.01
C THR A 660 -12.19 20.84 0.27
N LEU A 661 -12.81 20.62 1.45
CA LEU A 661 -14.06 21.30 1.82
C LEU A 661 -13.87 22.81 2.00
N LEU A 662 -12.72 23.24 2.53
CA LEU A 662 -12.35 24.66 2.66
C LEU A 662 -12.19 25.33 1.29
N ALA A 663 -11.51 24.66 0.35
CA ALA A 663 -11.34 25.15 -1.03
C ALA A 663 -12.67 25.24 -1.81
N GLN A 664 -13.64 24.38 -1.49
CA GLN A 664 -15.01 24.42 -2.03
C GLN A 664 -15.94 25.44 -1.33
N GLY A 665 -15.58 25.95 -0.15
CA GLY A 665 -16.46 26.78 0.68
C GLY A 665 -17.61 26.02 1.35
N ARG A 666 -17.43 24.73 1.68
CA ARG A 666 -18.45 23.84 2.27
C ARG A 666 -18.40 23.83 3.81
N PHE A 667 -18.45 25.00 4.42
CA PHE A 667 -18.22 25.18 5.86
C PHE A 667 -19.19 24.37 6.76
N SER A 668 -20.41 24.12 6.31
CA SER A 668 -21.40 23.29 7.02
C SER A 668 -20.98 21.84 7.24
N GLU A 669 -19.97 21.35 6.52
CA GLU A 669 -19.44 19.99 6.62
C GLU A 669 -18.08 19.94 7.34
N LEU A 670 -17.52 21.10 7.75
CA LEU A 670 -16.23 21.17 8.43
C LEU A 670 -16.33 20.79 9.91
N GLU A 671 -17.44 21.02 10.61
CA GLU A 671 -17.54 20.73 12.05
C GLU A 671 -17.34 19.24 12.36
N GLU A 672 -17.96 18.36 11.56
CA GLU A 672 -17.81 16.90 11.64
C GLU A 672 -16.34 16.46 11.39
N VAL A 673 -15.60 17.23 10.59
CA VAL A 673 -14.18 16.99 10.29
C VAL A 673 -13.29 17.54 11.41
N HIS A 674 -13.61 18.72 11.97
CA HIS A 674 -12.94 19.27 13.16
C HIS A 674 -13.11 18.37 14.40
N GLU A 675 -14.31 17.80 14.62
CA GLU A 675 -14.56 16.80 15.66
C GLU A 675 -13.66 15.56 15.50
N ARG A 676 -13.55 15.01 14.29
CA ARG A 676 -12.61 13.90 14.01
C ARG A 676 -11.15 14.29 14.18
N LEU A 677 -10.75 15.48 13.72
CA LEU A 677 -9.39 15.99 13.87
C LEU A 677 -9.00 16.17 15.35
N ARG A 678 -9.90 16.73 16.18
CA ARG A 678 -9.75 16.83 17.65
C ARG A 678 -9.68 15.47 18.35
N ALA A 679 -10.41 14.47 17.85
CA ALA A 679 -10.38 13.11 18.39
C ALA A 679 -9.15 12.29 17.92
N SER A 680 -8.43 12.77 16.90
CA SER A 680 -7.24 12.11 16.32
C SER A 680 -5.93 12.61 16.94
N ARG A 681 -4.81 11.98 16.57
CA ARG A 681 -3.44 12.46 16.90
C ARG A 681 -2.95 13.55 15.94
N HIS A 682 -3.82 14.46 15.48
CA HIS A 682 -3.42 15.58 14.63
C HIS A 682 -2.52 16.56 15.42
N PRO A 683 -1.40 17.05 14.88
CA PRO A 683 -0.45 17.88 15.64
C PRO A 683 -1.01 19.25 16.04
N CYS A 684 -1.87 19.85 15.21
CA CYS A 684 -2.34 21.23 15.40
C CYS A 684 -3.81 21.47 14.99
N PRO A 685 -4.81 20.74 15.54
CA PRO A 685 -6.21 20.82 15.07
C PRO A 685 -6.80 22.24 15.16
N GLY A 686 -6.50 23.01 16.21
CA GLY A 686 -6.97 24.40 16.36
C GLY A 686 -6.42 25.38 15.31
N LEU A 687 -5.32 25.04 14.62
CA LEU A 687 -4.80 25.79 13.46
C LEU A 687 -5.78 25.74 12.28
N LEU A 688 -6.39 24.56 12.07
CA LEU A 688 -7.37 24.30 11.00
C LEU A 688 -8.70 24.99 11.29
N GLU A 689 -9.12 24.98 12.56
CA GLU A 689 -10.30 25.70 13.02
C GLU A 689 -10.15 27.21 12.78
N ALA A 690 -9.02 27.81 13.17
CA ALA A 690 -8.74 29.24 12.95
C ALA A 690 -8.71 29.64 11.47
N LEU A 691 -8.04 28.85 10.62
CA LEU A 691 -8.03 29.06 9.17
C LEU A 691 -9.43 28.92 8.54
N SER A 692 -10.32 28.13 9.15
CA SER A 692 -11.72 27.99 8.75
C SER A 692 -12.58 29.19 9.17
N GLU A 693 -12.29 29.81 10.31
CA GLU A 693 -12.95 31.06 10.72
C GLU A 693 -12.56 32.23 9.80
N PHE A 694 -11.25 32.44 9.55
CA PHE A 694 -10.79 33.52 8.66
C PHE A 694 -11.38 33.40 7.25
N ARG A 695 -11.50 32.17 6.72
CA ARG A 695 -12.11 31.91 5.41
C ARG A 695 -13.58 32.34 5.38
N GLN A 696 -14.33 32.10 6.46
CA GLN A 696 -15.70 32.56 6.63
C GLN A 696 -15.79 34.08 6.90
N GLY A 697 -14.69 34.72 7.30
CA GLY A 697 -14.66 36.13 7.71
C GLY A 697 -14.98 36.35 9.20
N GLY A 698 -14.90 35.28 10.00
CA GLY A 698 -14.80 35.35 11.45
C GLY A 698 -13.34 35.29 11.92
N GLY A 699 -13.14 35.10 13.22
CA GLY A 699 -11.83 34.99 13.86
C GLY A 699 -11.91 35.39 15.33
N ASP A 700 -12.02 34.41 16.23
CA ASP A 700 -12.06 34.66 17.68
C ASP A 700 -10.69 35.16 18.19
N PRO A 701 -10.62 36.36 18.81
CA PRO A 701 -9.41 36.85 19.47
C PRO A 701 -8.90 35.96 20.61
N ALA A 702 -9.66 34.99 21.13
CA ALA A 702 -9.15 33.96 22.03
C ALA A 702 -8.39 32.86 21.26
N LEU A 703 -8.99 32.32 20.19
CA LEU A 703 -8.39 31.29 19.32
C LEU A 703 -7.06 31.77 18.71
N LEU A 704 -7.02 33.03 18.24
CA LEU A 704 -5.82 33.73 17.76
C LEU A 704 -4.64 33.72 18.74
N ARG A 705 -4.89 33.64 20.05
CA ARG A 705 -3.86 33.60 21.12
C ARG A 705 -3.65 32.20 21.71
N ALA A 706 -4.40 31.20 21.24
CA ALA A 706 -4.35 29.82 21.72
C ALA A 706 -3.53 28.89 20.81
N VAL A 707 -3.20 29.31 19.59
CA VAL A 707 -2.40 28.56 18.62
C VAL A 707 -0.91 28.90 18.80
N PRO A 708 -0.07 28.01 19.36
CA PRO A 708 1.37 28.24 19.49
C PRO A 708 2.09 28.10 18.15
N GLU A 709 3.35 28.54 18.13
CA GLU A 709 4.33 28.12 17.12
C GLU A 709 4.53 26.58 17.21
N PRO A 710 4.38 25.83 16.09
CA PRO A 710 4.62 24.38 16.10
C PRO A 710 6.12 24.07 16.18
N ALA A 711 6.46 23.02 16.94
CA ALA A 711 7.82 22.47 17.00
C ALA A 711 8.13 21.47 15.84
N ASP A 712 7.15 21.22 14.97
CA ASP A 712 7.26 20.34 13.79
C ASP A 712 7.34 21.19 12.51
N ASP A 713 8.51 21.18 11.86
CA ASP A 713 8.74 21.87 10.58
C ASP A 713 7.82 21.35 9.46
N GLY A 714 7.29 20.12 9.58
CA GLY A 714 6.31 19.54 8.66
C GLY A 714 4.96 20.29 8.61
N VAL A 715 4.62 21.08 9.64
CA VAL A 715 3.42 21.94 9.66
C VAL A 715 3.74 23.44 9.72
N ARG A 716 5.02 23.82 9.70
CA ARG A 716 5.48 25.20 9.75
C ARG A 716 4.93 26.08 8.62
N PRO A 717 4.82 25.64 7.35
CA PRO A 717 4.25 26.46 6.27
C PRO A 717 2.77 26.81 6.46
N LEU A 718 1.97 25.88 7.01
CA LEU A 718 0.57 26.10 7.35
C LEU A 718 0.43 27.12 8.51
N TRP A 719 1.38 27.11 9.46
CA TRP A 719 1.44 28.15 10.49
C TRP A 719 1.86 29.52 9.96
N LEU A 720 2.80 29.59 9.00
CA LEU A 720 3.16 30.85 8.34
C LEU A 720 1.96 31.48 7.63
N ARG A 721 1.13 30.66 6.97
CA ARG A 721 -0.17 31.09 6.44
C ARG A 721 -1.10 31.61 7.55
N PHE A 722 -1.27 30.87 8.64
CA PHE A 722 -2.11 31.30 9.77
C PHE A 722 -1.65 32.66 10.34
N LEU A 723 -0.36 32.86 10.56
CA LEU A 723 0.20 34.12 11.04
C LEU A 723 -0.12 35.28 10.08
N ALA A 724 -0.06 35.05 8.78
CA ALA A 724 -0.40 36.04 7.76
C ALA A 724 -1.90 36.33 7.68
N GLU A 725 -2.78 35.30 7.72
CA GLU A 725 -4.23 35.50 7.73
C GLU A 725 -4.70 36.16 9.04
N ALA A 726 -4.06 35.84 10.16
CA ALA A 726 -4.25 36.48 11.46
C ALA A 726 -3.88 37.98 11.42
N ALA A 727 -2.66 38.30 10.98
CA ALA A 727 -2.20 39.68 10.83
C ALA A 727 -3.08 40.49 9.87
N ALA A 728 -3.51 39.88 8.75
CA ALA A 728 -4.40 40.52 7.79
C ALA A 728 -5.84 40.75 8.31
N PHE A 729 -6.30 39.89 9.24
CA PHE A 729 -7.61 40.02 9.88
C PHE A 729 -7.61 41.08 11.00
N THR A 730 -6.60 41.07 11.87
CA THR A 730 -6.50 42.02 13.00
C THR A 730 -6.00 43.40 12.59
N ARG A 731 -5.12 43.47 11.59
CA ARG A 731 -4.28 44.63 11.25
C ARG A 731 -3.44 45.15 12.42
N ASP A 732 -3.07 44.26 13.34
CA ASP A 732 -2.15 44.55 14.42
C ASP A 732 -0.73 44.79 13.81
N PRO A 733 -0.10 45.97 14.00
CA PRO A 733 1.20 46.27 13.42
C PRO A 733 2.31 45.32 13.87
N ASP A 734 2.26 44.82 15.10
CA ASP A 734 3.30 43.93 15.63
C ASP A 734 3.17 42.53 15.01
N LEU A 735 1.93 42.04 14.82
CA LEU A 735 1.67 40.80 14.08
C LEU A 735 1.99 40.95 12.58
N CYS A 736 1.73 42.11 11.97
CA CYS A 736 2.13 42.38 10.59
C CYS A 736 3.65 42.37 10.44
N ALA A 737 4.39 42.95 11.39
CA ALA A 737 5.85 42.91 11.41
C ALA A 737 6.39 41.47 11.55
N GLN A 738 5.87 40.70 12.51
CA GLN A 738 6.23 39.30 12.73
C GLN A 738 5.92 38.42 11.51
N ALA A 739 4.75 38.60 10.89
CA ALA A 739 4.36 37.88 9.69
C ALA A 739 5.31 38.16 8.52
N ARG A 740 5.67 39.43 8.30
CA ARG A 740 6.59 39.84 7.24
C ARG A 740 7.97 39.19 7.41
N GLU A 741 8.56 39.29 8.60
CA GLU A 741 9.87 38.72 8.94
C GLU A 741 9.90 37.19 8.76
N ALA A 742 8.81 36.50 9.11
CA ALA A 742 8.71 35.04 8.96
C ALA A 742 8.44 34.58 7.50
N LEU A 743 7.88 35.43 6.65
CA LEU A 743 7.56 35.12 5.24
C LEU A 743 8.68 35.51 4.26
N GLU A 744 9.44 36.58 4.56
CA GLU A 744 10.46 37.15 3.66
C GLU A 744 11.52 36.14 3.15
N PRO A 745 12.01 35.16 3.95
CA PRO A 745 12.97 34.17 3.45
C PRO A 745 12.40 33.16 2.43
N HIS A 746 11.07 33.10 2.28
CA HIS A 746 10.36 32.01 1.58
C HIS A 746 9.49 32.49 0.41
N LEU A 747 9.62 33.75 -0.03
CA LEU A 747 8.70 34.36 -1.01
C LEU A 747 8.64 33.66 -2.38
N ASP A 748 9.73 33.03 -2.82
CA ASP A 748 9.80 32.26 -4.06
C ASP A 748 9.22 30.83 -3.93
N GLU A 749 8.81 30.40 -2.73
CA GLU A 749 8.34 29.05 -2.43
C GLU A 749 6.80 28.95 -2.34
N TRP A 750 6.30 27.71 -2.29
CA TRP A 750 4.92 27.37 -1.96
C TRP A 750 4.80 26.81 -0.54
N ALA A 751 3.75 27.22 0.18
CA ALA A 751 3.47 26.73 1.51
C ALA A 751 2.86 25.32 1.43
N VAL A 752 3.71 24.29 1.54
CA VAL A 752 3.30 22.88 1.46
C VAL A 752 3.59 22.19 2.78
N SER A 753 2.56 21.60 3.40
CA SER A 753 2.66 20.97 4.73
C SER A 753 2.32 19.47 4.68
N LEU A 754 2.68 18.76 5.76
CA LEU A 754 2.44 17.33 5.94
C LEU A 754 2.89 16.51 4.70
N TYR A 755 4.15 16.65 4.29
CA TYR A 755 4.74 15.88 3.18
C TYR A 755 4.01 15.99 1.82
N GLY A 756 3.24 17.06 1.60
CA GLY A 756 2.48 17.30 0.37
C GLY A 756 0.96 17.23 0.53
N TRP A 757 0.44 16.83 1.70
CA TRP A 757 -0.98 16.62 1.93
C TRP A 757 -1.80 17.91 2.02
N ASP A 758 -1.19 19.03 2.42
CA ASP A 758 -1.73 20.38 2.26
C ASP A 758 -0.84 21.23 1.35
N VAL A 759 -1.47 21.97 0.45
CA VAL A 759 -0.84 22.95 -0.43
C VAL A 759 -1.55 24.29 -0.21
N SER A 760 -1.08 25.03 0.78
CA SER A 760 -1.61 26.32 1.25
C SER A 760 -1.18 27.52 0.39
N GLY A 761 -1.00 27.34 -0.92
CA GLY A 761 -0.73 28.41 -1.89
C GLY A 761 0.72 28.91 -1.92
N PRO A 762 1.05 29.85 -2.84
CA PRO A 762 2.39 30.42 -2.94
C PRO A 762 2.65 31.41 -1.79
N VAL A 763 3.83 31.42 -1.18
CA VAL A 763 4.11 32.23 0.03
C VAL A 763 3.92 33.74 -0.20
N ILE A 764 4.25 34.22 -1.41
CA ILE A 764 4.02 35.62 -1.83
C ILE A 764 2.54 36.04 -1.82
N LEU A 765 1.56 35.12 -1.83
CA LEU A 765 0.13 35.42 -1.59
C LEU A 765 -0.11 35.96 -0.18
N TRP A 766 0.57 35.37 0.79
CA TRP A 766 0.44 35.66 2.20
C TRP A 766 1.19 36.94 2.57
N MET A 767 2.36 37.18 1.97
CA MET A 767 3.05 38.48 2.03
C MET A 767 2.14 39.60 1.48
N GLY A 768 1.56 39.42 0.29
CA GLY A 768 0.63 40.38 -0.31
C GLY A 768 -0.66 40.61 0.51
N ALA A 769 -1.04 39.69 1.40
CA ALA A 769 -2.13 39.88 2.34
C ALA A 769 -1.73 40.76 3.54
N VAL A 770 -0.50 40.60 4.05
CA VAL A 770 0.06 41.45 5.11
C VAL A 770 0.30 42.87 4.59
N GLU A 771 0.90 43.02 3.41
CA GLU A 771 1.11 44.34 2.77
C GLU A 771 -0.22 45.09 2.56
N ALA A 772 -1.30 44.39 2.18
CA ALA A 772 -2.64 44.97 2.06
C ALA A 772 -3.33 45.30 3.40
N ALA A 773 -2.85 44.75 4.51
CA ALA A 773 -3.29 45.06 5.87
C ALA A 773 -2.58 46.29 6.43
N GLU A 774 -1.28 46.44 6.12
CA GLU A 774 -0.46 47.62 6.35
C GLU A 774 -0.77 48.81 5.40
N GLU A 775 -1.73 48.63 4.49
CA GLU A 775 -2.12 49.59 3.44
C GLU A 775 -0.96 49.99 2.48
N ARG A 776 0.04 49.09 2.34
CA ARG A 776 1.16 49.18 1.39
C ARG A 776 0.73 48.72 0.00
N TRP A 777 -0.12 49.53 -0.63
CA TRP A 777 -0.90 49.11 -1.79
C TRP A 777 -0.08 48.72 -3.01
N ASP A 778 1.03 49.41 -3.31
CA ASP A 778 1.82 49.14 -4.52
C ASP A 778 2.61 47.84 -4.40
N GLU A 779 3.18 47.56 -3.22
CA GLU A 779 3.83 46.29 -2.89
C GLU A 779 2.80 45.15 -2.88
N ALA A 780 1.68 45.32 -2.18
CA ALA A 780 0.59 44.33 -2.16
C ALA A 780 0.09 43.99 -3.57
N ILE A 781 -0.07 44.98 -4.45
CA ILE A 781 -0.45 44.77 -5.86
C ILE A 781 0.63 43.96 -6.60
N ALA A 782 1.92 44.25 -6.38
CA ALA A 782 3.02 43.51 -6.99
C ALA A 782 3.04 42.03 -6.52
N SER A 783 2.98 41.81 -5.21
CA SER A 783 2.98 40.50 -4.56
C SER A 783 1.77 39.65 -4.96
N LEU A 784 0.56 40.21 -4.91
CA LEU A 784 -0.67 39.51 -5.29
C LEU A 784 -0.74 39.22 -6.80
N THR A 785 -0.14 40.08 -7.64
CA THR A 785 0.02 39.78 -9.08
C THR A 785 1.06 38.67 -9.32
N ALA A 786 2.13 38.61 -8.52
CA ALA A 786 3.09 37.50 -8.57
C ALA A 786 2.46 36.18 -8.11
N ALA A 787 1.70 36.19 -7.02
CA ALA A 787 0.93 35.05 -6.52
C ALA A 787 -0.02 34.49 -7.59
N ALA A 788 -0.78 35.35 -8.27
CA ALA A 788 -1.68 34.92 -9.35
C ALA A 788 -0.93 34.24 -10.50
N ARG A 789 0.21 34.80 -10.95
CA ARG A 789 1.06 34.19 -12.00
C ARG A 789 1.65 32.85 -11.57
N SER A 790 2.09 32.73 -10.31
CA SER A 790 2.63 31.48 -9.76
C SER A 790 1.54 30.39 -9.72
N ALA A 791 0.34 30.73 -9.26
CA ALA A 791 -0.78 29.82 -9.24
C ALA A 791 -1.28 29.43 -10.66
N ASP A 792 -1.25 30.35 -11.62
CA ASP A 792 -1.53 30.04 -13.04
C ASP A 792 -0.49 29.04 -13.62
N LEU A 793 0.79 29.22 -13.30
CA LEU A 793 1.88 28.35 -13.77
C LEU A 793 1.74 26.91 -13.26
N LEU A 794 1.32 26.75 -11.99
CA LEU A 794 1.01 25.44 -11.39
C LEU A 794 -0.42 24.94 -11.68
N ARG A 795 -1.23 25.69 -12.46
CA ARG A 795 -2.65 25.41 -12.73
C ARG A 795 -3.52 25.30 -11.47
N ALA A 796 -3.09 25.91 -10.38
CA ALA A 796 -3.70 25.88 -9.06
C ALA A 796 -4.91 26.83 -9.00
N ARG A 797 -6.01 26.48 -9.67
CA ARG A 797 -7.16 27.39 -9.89
C ARG A 797 -7.72 28.03 -8.61
N PRO A 798 -7.91 27.32 -7.47
CA PRO A 798 -8.43 27.94 -6.25
C PRO A 798 -7.50 29.03 -5.69
N TRP A 799 -6.18 28.82 -5.73
CA TRP A 799 -5.18 29.80 -5.30
C TRP A 799 -5.04 30.98 -6.28
N SER A 800 -5.20 30.70 -7.58
CA SER A 800 -5.24 31.73 -8.63
C SER A 800 -6.46 32.65 -8.47
N MET A 801 -7.62 32.10 -8.09
CA MET A 801 -8.80 32.89 -7.71
C MET A 801 -8.57 33.70 -6.43
N GLU A 802 -7.99 33.10 -5.38
CA GLU A 802 -7.72 33.77 -4.11
C GLU A 802 -6.79 34.99 -4.29
N ALA A 803 -5.72 34.82 -5.09
CA ALA A 803 -4.81 35.91 -5.44
C ALA A 803 -5.52 37.03 -6.21
N ARG A 804 -6.36 36.72 -7.21
CA ARG A 804 -7.12 37.73 -7.96
C ARG A 804 -8.19 38.44 -7.13
N LEU A 805 -8.83 37.74 -6.19
CA LEU A 805 -9.80 38.31 -5.26
C LEU A 805 -9.15 39.41 -4.39
N ARG A 806 -8.01 39.10 -3.77
CA ARG A 806 -7.23 40.04 -2.96
C ARG A 806 -6.62 41.15 -3.81
N LEU A 807 -6.10 40.84 -5.02
CA LEU A 807 -5.55 41.84 -5.94
C LEU A 807 -6.60 42.89 -6.36
N GLY A 808 -7.83 42.45 -6.67
CA GLY A 808 -8.92 43.37 -6.99
C GLY A 808 -9.33 44.24 -5.80
N ALA A 809 -9.21 43.73 -4.57
CA ALA A 809 -9.41 44.51 -3.35
C ALA A 809 -8.33 45.57 -3.15
N ALA A 810 -7.05 45.22 -3.33
CA ALA A 810 -5.91 46.13 -3.19
C ALA A 810 -5.94 47.25 -4.24
N LEU A 811 -6.18 46.93 -5.51
CA LEU A 811 -6.38 47.92 -6.59
C LEU A 811 -7.51 48.90 -6.23
N THR A 812 -8.68 48.39 -5.88
CA THR A 812 -9.85 49.22 -5.57
C THR A 812 -9.63 50.07 -4.31
N ALA A 813 -8.83 49.61 -3.34
CA ALA A 813 -8.46 50.38 -2.14
C ALA A 813 -7.40 51.46 -2.41
N ARG A 814 -6.45 51.22 -3.34
CA ARG A 814 -5.47 52.22 -3.80
C ARG A 814 -6.14 53.40 -4.50
N GLY A 815 -7.17 53.13 -5.30
CA GLY A 815 -7.98 54.17 -5.95
C GLY A 815 -7.27 54.95 -7.07
N GLY A 816 -6.26 54.36 -7.71
CA GLY A 816 -5.52 54.96 -8.82
C GLY A 816 -6.29 54.97 -10.16
N PRO A 817 -5.79 55.66 -11.19
CA PRO A 817 -6.48 55.80 -12.48
C PRO A 817 -6.72 54.45 -13.18
N GLY A 818 -7.98 54.02 -13.25
CA GLY A 818 -8.40 52.75 -13.85
C GLY A 818 -8.40 51.55 -12.90
N ASP A 819 -7.97 51.72 -11.64
CA ASP A 819 -7.87 50.61 -10.67
C ASP A 819 -9.22 49.98 -10.35
N ALA A 820 -10.28 50.79 -10.18
CA ALA A 820 -11.62 50.30 -9.90
C ALA A 820 -12.17 49.42 -11.04
N GLU A 821 -11.88 49.76 -12.31
CA GLU A 821 -12.24 48.89 -13.43
C GLU A 821 -11.39 47.62 -13.46
N ALA A 822 -10.11 47.70 -13.09
CA ALA A 822 -9.22 46.53 -13.02
C ALA A 822 -9.68 45.57 -11.92
N GLY A 823 -10.06 46.09 -10.75
CA GLY A 823 -10.64 45.32 -9.64
C GLY A 823 -11.94 44.62 -10.03
N GLU A 824 -12.92 45.34 -10.59
CA GLU A 824 -14.18 44.73 -11.03
C GLU A 824 -13.98 43.72 -12.19
N ARG A 825 -13.01 43.93 -13.10
CA ARG A 825 -12.63 42.91 -14.11
C ARG A 825 -12.07 41.64 -13.46
N LEU A 826 -11.20 41.76 -12.45
CA LEU A 826 -10.66 40.63 -11.71
C LEU A 826 -11.74 39.89 -10.91
N TRP A 827 -12.65 40.62 -10.28
CA TRP A 827 -13.77 40.05 -9.54
C TRP A 827 -14.81 39.35 -10.44
N ALA A 828 -15.08 39.89 -11.63
CA ALA A 828 -15.91 39.22 -12.63
C ALA A 828 -15.28 37.89 -13.10
N GLN A 829 -13.95 37.85 -13.30
CA GLN A 829 -13.23 36.61 -13.61
C GLN A 829 -13.30 35.61 -12.44
N VAL A 830 -13.05 36.05 -11.21
CA VAL A 830 -13.13 35.22 -9.99
C VAL A 830 -14.54 34.63 -9.79
N ALA A 831 -15.60 35.40 -10.07
CA ALA A 831 -16.98 34.91 -10.00
C ALA A 831 -17.28 33.85 -11.08
N ALA A 832 -16.71 34.01 -12.29
CA ALA A 832 -16.86 33.03 -13.37
C ALA A 832 -16.09 31.72 -13.07
N ASP A 833 -14.84 31.81 -12.59
CA ASP A 833 -14.06 30.64 -12.17
C ASP A 833 -14.71 29.91 -10.97
N ALA A 834 -15.29 30.65 -10.01
CA ALA A 834 -16.02 30.05 -8.90
C ALA A 834 -17.25 29.25 -9.36
N ALA A 835 -18.00 29.77 -10.33
CA ALA A 835 -19.17 29.10 -10.88
C ALA A 835 -18.81 27.84 -11.68
N ASP A 836 -17.69 27.87 -12.42
CA ASP A 836 -17.16 26.72 -13.17
C ASP A 836 -16.62 25.61 -12.25
N LEU A 837 -15.99 25.98 -11.13
CA LEU A 837 -15.47 25.04 -10.12
C LEU A 837 -16.51 24.60 -9.06
N GLY A 838 -17.67 25.23 -9.00
CA GLY A 838 -18.69 24.98 -7.97
C GLY A 838 -18.33 25.49 -6.56
N VAL A 839 -17.43 26.47 -6.46
CA VAL A 839 -16.96 27.06 -5.19
C VAL A 839 -18.01 28.00 -4.62
N ARG A 840 -18.44 27.76 -3.38
CA ARG A 840 -19.68 28.33 -2.82
C ARG A 840 -19.50 29.64 -2.06
N ASP A 841 -18.31 29.92 -1.51
CA ASP A 841 -18.07 31.06 -0.61
C ASP A 841 -17.76 32.39 -1.32
N VAL A 842 -17.36 32.32 -2.60
CA VAL A 842 -16.87 33.48 -3.37
C VAL A 842 -17.89 34.62 -3.52
N PRO A 843 -19.20 34.40 -3.78
CA PRO A 843 -20.16 35.50 -3.89
C PRO A 843 -20.25 36.33 -2.61
N ASP A 844 -20.40 35.68 -1.46
CA ASP A 844 -20.50 36.37 -0.17
C ASP A 844 -19.18 37.08 0.20
N ARG A 845 -18.02 36.51 -0.21
CA ARG A 845 -16.70 37.14 -0.02
C ARG A 845 -16.53 38.37 -0.89
N LEU A 846 -16.96 38.34 -2.15
CA LEU A 846 -16.97 39.49 -3.05
C LEU A 846 -17.81 40.64 -2.49
N ASP A 847 -19.00 40.34 -1.97
CA ASP A 847 -19.87 41.38 -1.39
C ASP A 847 -19.31 41.92 -0.06
N ARG A 848 -18.70 41.08 0.80
CA ARG A 848 -17.96 41.56 1.99
C ARG A 848 -16.82 42.53 1.60
N VAL A 849 -16.04 42.19 0.58
CA VAL A 849 -14.92 43.01 0.08
C VAL A 849 -15.41 44.33 -0.53
N ARG A 850 -16.45 44.30 -1.39
CA ARG A 850 -17.08 45.52 -1.94
C ARG A 850 -17.59 46.44 -0.83
N GLN A 851 -18.27 45.91 0.18
CA GLN A 851 -18.74 46.69 1.33
C GLN A 851 -17.60 47.25 2.19
N ALA A 852 -16.48 46.54 2.33
CA ALA A 852 -15.30 47.04 3.03
C ALA A 852 -14.65 48.22 2.29
N ASN A 853 -14.46 48.09 0.97
CA ASN A 853 -13.87 49.17 0.16
C ASN A 853 -14.81 50.37 0.00
N ALA A 854 -16.14 50.18 -0.06
CA ALA A 854 -17.10 51.27 -0.05
C ALA A 854 -17.09 52.08 1.28
N ARG A 855 -16.85 51.41 2.41
CA ARG A 855 -16.65 52.07 3.72
C ARG A 855 -15.36 52.89 3.75
N ARG A 856 -14.20 52.28 3.41
CA ARG A 856 -12.91 52.97 3.27
C ARG A 856 -13.00 54.20 2.35
N ALA A 857 -13.64 54.08 1.19
CA ALA A 857 -13.81 55.20 0.26
C ALA A 857 -14.69 56.34 0.83
N SER A 858 -15.67 56.00 1.67
CA SER A 858 -16.50 56.98 2.39
C SER A 858 -15.72 57.67 3.52
N GLU A 859 -14.92 56.91 4.26
CA GLU A 859 -14.04 57.40 5.33
C GLU A 859 -12.97 58.35 4.79
N GLN A 860 -12.27 57.97 3.72
CA GLN A 860 -11.31 58.82 3.02
C GLN A 860 -11.95 60.06 2.38
N ALA A 861 -13.21 60.00 1.96
CA ALA A 861 -13.94 61.18 1.47
C ALA A 861 -14.25 62.15 2.61
N ILE A 862 -14.70 61.65 3.77
CA ILE A 862 -14.95 62.45 4.98
C ILE A 862 -13.65 63.10 5.48
N GLU A 863 -12.53 62.39 5.43
CA GLU A 863 -11.21 62.92 5.84
C GLU A 863 -10.69 63.99 4.86
N ARG A 864 -10.91 63.82 3.55
CA ARG A 864 -10.58 64.86 2.56
C ARG A 864 -11.46 66.10 2.71
N ASP A 865 -12.75 65.93 3.01
CA ASP A 865 -13.67 67.05 3.26
C ASP A 865 -13.44 67.74 4.62
N SER A 866 -12.90 67.05 5.63
CA SER A 866 -12.54 67.66 6.92
C SER A 866 -11.26 68.50 6.81
N VAL A 867 -10.21 67.96 6.18
CA VAL A 867 -8.99 68.73 5.85
C VAL A 867 -9.35 69.92 4.94
N GLY A 868 -10.23 69.71 3.96
CA GLY A 868 -10.78 70.76 3.11
C GLY A 868 -11.68 71.79 3.83
N HIS A 869 -12.01 71.58 5.11
CA HIS A 869 -12.75 72.55 5.92
C HIS A 869 -11.84 73.53 6.66
N ASP A 870 -10.68 73.08 7.17
CA ASP A 870 -9.73 73.94 7.88
C ASP A 870 -9.05 74.96 6.94
N ASP A 871 -8.66 74.56 5.73
CA ASP A 871 -8.18 75.50 4.70
C ASP A 871 -9.26 76.57 4.37
N ARG A 872 -10.55 76.18 4.41
CA ARG A 872 -11.70 77.09 4.21
C ARG A 872 -12.09 77.88 5.47
N ALA A 873 -11.44 77.62 6.61
CA ALA A 873 -11.48 78.49 7.79
C ALA A 873 -10.36 79.55 7.69
N ALA A 874 -9.15 79.14 7.29
CA ALA A 874 -8.00 80.04 7.11
C ALA A 874 -8.24 81.13 6.04
N ASP A 875 -8.69 80.75 4.84
CA ASP A 875 -8.80 81.67 3.70
C ASP A 875 -9.94 82.69 3.81
N ARG A 876 -10.75 82.63 4.88
CA ARG A 876 -11.82 83.61 5.15
C ARG A 876 -11.36 84.88 5.88
N GLN A 877 -10.07 85.02 6.19
CA GLN A 877 -9.52 86.15 6.93
C GLN A 877 -8.51 87.02 6.13
N ALA A 878 -8.51 86.92 4.79
CA ALA A 878 -7.59 87.65 3.89
C ALA A 878 -8.26 88.54 2.81
N GLY A 879 -9.48 89.02 3.03
CA GLY A 879 -10.23 89.85 2.06
C GLY A 879 -9.70 91.28 1.89
N GLY A 880 -8.69 91.48 1.03
CA GLY A 880 -7.94 92.75 0.93
C GLY A 880 -7.53 93.23 -0.47
N THR A 881 -8.49 93.48 -1.37
CA THR A 881 -8.41 94.36 -2.57
C THR A 881 -7.20 94.27 -3.53
N ALA A 882 -7.42 93.83 -4.78
CA ALA A 882 -7.11 94.61 -6.00
C ALA A 882 -7.60 93.90 -7.29
N THR A 883 -7.83 94.67 -8.36
CA THR A 883 -8.28 94.18 -9.68
C THR A 883 -7.13 94.10 -10.69
N GLY A 884 -7.01 93.01 -11.46
CA GLY A 884 -6.08 92.95 -12.59
C GLY A 884 -6.16 91.68 -13.45
N GLN A 885 -6.49 91.85 -14.73
CA GLN A 885 -6.50 90.81 -15.78
C GLN A 885 -6.02 91.46 -17.10
N PRO A 886 -5.56 90.71 -18.12
CA PRO A 886 -4.53 89.65 -18.11
C PRO A 886 -3.44 89.92 -19.17
N ARG A 887 -2.34 89.12 -19.20
CA ARG A 887 -1.64 88.65 -20.42
C ARG A 887 -0.40 87.78 -20.10
N GLY A 888 -0.18 86.75 -20.92
CA GLY A 888 1.15 86.11 -21.10
C GLY A 888 1.96 86.82 -22.20
N PRO A 889 2.94 86.18 -22.89
CA PRO A 889 2.99 84.73 -23.16
C PRO A 889 4.42 84.10 -23.17
N SER A 890 4.49 82.91 -23.77
CA SER A 890 5.64 82.28 -24.43
C SER A 890 6.77 81.66 -23.59
N TRP A 891 7.07 80.41 -23.94
CA TRP A 891 8.24 79.62 -23.56
C TRP A 891 8.56 78.73 -24.77
N ASP A 892 9.82 78.67 -25.21
CA ASP A 892 10.37 77.59 -26.06
C ASP A 892 11.92 77.68 -26.09
N PRO A 893 12.66 76.60 -26.43
CA PRO A 893 14.02 76.34 -25.94
C PRO A 893 15.15 76.64 -26.97
N PRO A 894 16.45 76.44 -26.64
CA PRO A 894 17.08 75.13 -26.93
C PRO A 894 18.31 74.71 -26.05
N GLY A 895 18.73 73.43 -26.17
CA GLY A 895 20.13 73.13 -26.57
C GLY A 895 21.25 72.77 -25.57
N ALA A 896 21.30 71.49 -25.14
CA ALA A 896 22.46 70.57 -25.17
C ALA A 896 23.88 70.86 -24.55
N ALA A 897 24.34 69.85 -23.76
CA ALA A 897 25.67 69.16 -23.77
C ALA A 897 26.92 69.62 -22.95
N ARG A 898 27.25 68.81 -21.90
CA ARG A 898 28.61 68.37 -21.39
C ARG A 898 29.63 69.45 -20.89
N PRO A 899 30.75 69.08 -20.21
CA PRO A 899 31.05 68.08 -19.16
C PRO A 899 31.67 68.81 -17.91
N PRO A 900 32.82 68.50 -17.27
CA PRO A 900 33.49 67.24 -16.88
C PRO A 900 33.97 67.12 -15.38
N SER A 901 34.42 65.91 -14.99
CA SER A 901 35.54 65.55 -14.06
C SER A 901 35.59 65.89 -12.55
N THR A 902 36.00 64.85 -11.81
CA THR A 902 36.64 64.66 -10.47
C THR A 902 37.84 65.60 -10.14
N PRO A 903 38.41 65.68 -8.91
CA PRO A 903 38.57 64.59 -7.90
C PRO A 903 38.60 64.95 -6.38
N GLU A 904 39.07 63.96 -5.58
CA GLU A 904 39.80 64.03 -4.29
C GLU A 904 39.15 63.40 -3.03
N SER A 905 40.01 62.98 -2.10
CA SER A 905 39.74 62.10 -0.94
C SER A 905 40.64 62.47 0.25
N SER A 906 40.20 62.24 1.50
CA SER A 906 41.10 62.05 2.67
C SER A 906 40.41 61.49 3.93
N SER A 907 41.20 60.74 4.70
CA SER A 907 40.96 59.98 5.95
C SER A 907 40.96 60.90 7.23
N PRO A 908 41.15 60.46 8.51
CA PRO A 908 41.38 59.12 9.11
C PRO A 908 40.76 58.78 10.51
N VAL A 909 40.98 57.51 10.95
CA VAL A 909 41.36 56.94 12.28
C VAL A 909 41.54 57.92 13.49
N GLY A 910 41.27 57.60 14.78
CA GLY A 910 40.70 56.41 15.46
C GLY A 910 41.29 56.15 16.90
N MET A 911 40.53 55.51 17.82
CA MET A 911 40.89 55.09 19.22
C MET A 911 41.15 56.25 20.25
N PRO A 912 41.28 56.06 21.60
CA PRO A 912 41.22 54.84 22.46
C PRO A 912 40.38 54.95 23.79
N GLU A 913 40.43 53.89 24.63
CA GLU A 913 40.36 53.83 26.13
C GLU A 913 39.15 54.32 26.97
N GLY A 914 38.87 53.62 28.10
CA GLY A 914 38.38 54.26 29.35
C GLY A 914 37.12 53.69 30.06
N SER A 915 37.25 53.34 31.34
CA SER A 915 36.18 53.12 32.37
C SER A 915 36.69 53.74 33.71
N PRO A 916 35.95 53.90 34.84
CA PRO A 916 34.60 53.43 35.23
C PRO A 916 33.74 54.44 36.07
N ALA A 917 32.77 53.94 36.88
CA ALA A 917 32.14 54.52 38.10
C ALA A 917 31.05 55.64 37.96
N ALA A 918 30.06 55.81 38.87
CA ALA A 918 29.49 54.98 39.98
C ALA A 918 28.16 55.56 40.58
N GLY A 919 27.45 54.78 41.42
CA GLY A 919 26.33 55.18 42.32
C GLY A 919 24.91 54.83 41.82
N THR A 920 23.86 54.53 42.62
CA THR A 920 23.59 54.37 44.07
C THR A 920 22.21 53.65 44.20
N SER A 921 21.75 52.83 45.16
CA SER A 921 22.22 52.03 46.30
C SER A 921 21.10 51.95 47.40
N PHE A 922 20.39 50.80 47.53
CA PHE A 922 19.75 50.24 48.77
C PHE A 922 18.68 51.06 49.56
N PRO A 923 17.88 50.51 50.53
CA PRO A 923 18.03 49.37 51.47
C PRO A 923 17.05 48.18 51.26
N ALA A 924 17.09 46.99 51.91
CA ALA A 924 17.95 46.31 52.93
C ALA A 924 17.32 45.97 54.33
N GLY A 925 16.81 44.73 54.47
CA GLY A 925 16.86 43.88 55.70
C GLY A 925 15.85 44.12 56.85
N PRO A 926 15.91 43.34 57.98
CA PRO A 926 16.81 42.21 58.30
C PRO A 926 16.02 40.97 58.92
N PRO A 927 16.49 40.09 59.87
CA PRO A 927 16.42 38.61 59.66
C PRO A 927 15.72 37.73 60.77
N PRO A 928 16.36 36.80 61.56
CA PRO A 928 15.96 35.38 61.57
C PRO A 928 15.69 34.72 62.97
N ALA A 929 15.28 33.44 63.01
CA ALA A 929 15.39 32.56 64.20
C ALA A 929 15.35 31.03 63.92
N ASP A 930 16.21 30.31 64.65
CA ASP A 930 16.07 28.99 65.32
C ASP A 930 15.84 27.62 64.61
N THR A 931 16.79 26.74 64.94
CA THR A 931 16.78 25.25 64.95
C THR A 931 16.35 24.77 66.38
N PRO A 932 16.26 23.48 66.83
CA PRO A 932 17.06 22.30 66.41
C PRO A 932 16.49 20.85 66.58
N SER A 933 17.39 19.89 66.33
CA SER A 933 17.50 18.52 66.91
C SER A 933 16.68 17.35 66.33
N GLY A 934 17.34 16.18 66.17
CA GLY A 934 16.73 14.94 65.63
C GLY A 934 17.73 13.86 65.15
N SER A 935 18.59 13.32 66.02
CA SER A 935 19.57 12.23 65.74
C SER A 935 19.80 11.43 67.05
N PRO A 936 20.59 10.32 67.14
CA PRO A 936 21.50 9.67 66.16
C PRO A 936 21.55 8.10 66.24
N SER A 937 22.68 7.50 65.79
CA SER A 937 23.28 6.18 66.12
C SER A 937 22.80 4.90 65.40
N ALA A 938 23.64 3.89 65.07
CA ALA A 938 25.13 3.70 64.88
C ALA A 938 25.33 2.29 64.22
N THR A 939 26.48 1.70 63.81
CA THR A 939 27.97 1.86 63.90
C THR A 939 28.61 1.49 62.52
N GLY A 940 29.94 1.39 62.24
CA GLY A 940 31.20 1.75 62.90
C GLY A 940 32.35 0.70 62.75
N SER A 941 33.61 1.14 62.54
CA SER A 941 34.91 0.39 62.62
C SER A 941 35.35 -0.52 61.44
N PHE A 942 36.65 -0.70 61.06
CA PHE A 942 37.95 -0.07 61.44
C PHE A 942 39.09 -0.36 60.41
N ALA A 943 40.06 0.57 60.22
CA ALA A 943 41.50 0.39 59.83
C ALA A 943 41.89 -0.26 58.46
N THR A 944 43.06 -0.07 57.81
CA THR A 944 44.16 0.95 57.73
C THR A 944 45.00 0.67 56.44
N GLY A 945 45.59 1.68 55.76
CA GLY A 945 46.57 1.49 54.63
C GLY A 945 48.03 1.81 55.02
N PRO A 946 48.97 2.24 54.13
CA PRO A 946 49.04 2.28 52.64
C PRO A 946 50.43 1.69 52.14
N PRO A 947 51.18 2.09 51.06
CA PRO A 947 50.93 2.97 49.88
C PRO A 947 51.55 2.56 48.48
N ALA A 948 51.20 3.36 47.44
CA ALA A 948 52.08 3.97 46.39
C ALA A 948 52.46 3.31 45.02
N VAL A 949 52.64 4.24 44.05
CA VAL A 949 53.33 4.23 42.73
C VAL A 949 52.51 3.80 41.49
N ASP A 950 52.91 4.36 40.33
CA ASP A 950 52.12 4.65 39.12
C ASP A 950 52.74 3.95 37.84
N PRO A 951 52.65 4.40 36.55
CA PRO A 951 52.55 3.50 35.38
C PRO A 951 53.90 3.47 34.57
N PRO A 952 54.02 3.23 33.22
CA PRO A 952 53.04 2.90 32.17
C PRO A 952 53.53 1.90 31.06
N GLY A 953 52.73 1.75 29.98
CA GLY A 953 53.25 1.69 28.60
C GLY A 953 53.17 0.35 27.84
N GLY A 954 53.26 0.41 26.49
CA GLY A 954 53.39 -0.80 25.64
C GLY A 954 52.72 -0.72 24.25
N SER A 955 53.24 0.08 23.33
CA SER A 955 52.77 0.14 21.93
C SER A 955 53.31 -1.00 21.04
N GLY A 956 52.51 -1.44 20.05
CA GLY A 956 52.93 -2.39 19.01
C GLY A 956 51.74 -3.22 18.50
N SER A 957 51.14 -3.02 17.32
CA SER A 957 51.64 -2.67 15.97
C SER A 957 52.45 -3.77 15.27
N SER A 958 51.77 -4.77 14.70
CA SER A 958 51.91 -5.28 13.32
C SER A 958 51.03 -6.54 13.16
N ARG A 959 50.16 -6.71 12.16
CA ARG A 959 50.16 -6.46 10.69
C ARG A 959 50.66 -7.69 9.91
N ALA A 960 49.78 -8.20 9.03
CA ALA A 960 50.02 -9.22 8.00
C ALA A 960 50.29 -10.66 8.50
N SER A 961 49.98 -11.73 7.75
CA SER A 961 49.05 -11.90 6.61
C SER A 961 48.95 -13.38 6.20
N ALA A 962 47.76 -13.82 5.76
CA ALA A 962 47.51 -14.99 4.91
C ALA A 962 47.97 -16.40 5.39
N GLY A 963 47.22 -17.46 5.04
CA GLY A 963 47.67 -18.83 5.33
C GLY A 963 46.58 -19.88 5.55
N SER A 964 45.66 -20.06 4.59
CA SER A 964 45.00 -21.37 4.41
C SER A 964 46.04 -22.43 3.95
N PRO A 965 45.78 -23.77 3.99
CA PRO A 965 44.47 -24.41 4.12
C PRO A 965 44.39 -25.75 4.92
N ALA A 966 43.17 -26.28 4.98
CA ALA A 966 42.79 -27.71 4.82
C ALA A 966 43.16 -28.82 5.84
N SER A 967 42.07 -29.50 6.27
CA SER A 967 41.87 -30.97 6.29
C SER A 967 42.41 -31.84 7.44
N GLY A 968 41.73 -32.99 7.67
CA GLY A 968 42.04 -34.00 8.69
C GLY A 968 41.13 -33.89 9.93
N ALA A 969 39.85 -34.29 9.91
CA ALA A 969 39.34 -35.67 9.88
C ALA A 969 39.87 -36.56 11.03
N GLY A 970 39.08 -36.70 12.11
CA GLY A 970 39.45 -37.46 13.32
C GLY A 970 38.26 -37.87 14.21
N ARG A 971 37.63 -39.01 13.87
CA ARG A 971 36.72 -39.82 14.73
C ARG A 971 37.55 -40.89 15.48
N PRO A 972 37.03 -41.67 16.46
CA PRO A 972 35.82 -41.51 17.30
C PRO A 972 36.04 -41.86 18.82
N GLY A 973 34.97 -41.74 19.63
CA GLY A 973 34.79 -42.33 20.98
C GLY A 973 33.49 -41.78 21.59
N ALA A 974 32.53 -42.51 22.20
CA ALA A 974 32.52 -43.71 23.05
C ALA A 974 33.21 -43.48 24.42
N SER A 975 32.59 -43.78 25.57
CA SER A 975 31.23 -44.29 25.90
C SER A 975 30.90 -43.98 27.38
N GLU A 976 29.83 -44.58 27.95
CA GLU A 976 29.54 -44.68 29.41
C GLU A 976 29.05 -43.37 30.11
N ASP A 977 28.13 -43.39 31.11
CA ASP A 977 27.21 -44.44 31.57
C ASP A 977 25.97 -43.86 32.31
N SER A 978 25.00 -44.73 32.63
CA SER A 978 24.13 -44.84 33.82
C SER A 978 24.36 -43.87 35.00
N SER A 979 23.36 -43.47 35.82
CA SER A 979 21.94 -43.88 35.93
C SER A 979 21.09 -42.94 36.81
N ALA A 980 19.76 -43.10 36.69
CA ALA A 980 18.64 -42.51 37.43
C ALA A 980 18.67 -42.49 38.98
N LEU A 981 17.78 -41.68 39.58
CA LEU A 981 16.92 -42.04 40.73
C LEU A 981 15.79 -40.98 40.99
N ASP A 982 14.57 -41.47 41.28
CA ASP A 982 13.49 -41.05 42.20
C ASP A 982 13.32 -39.60 42.75
N ALA A 983 12.14 -39.15 43.22
CA ALA A 983 10.72 -39.53 43.01
C ALA A 983 9.77 -38.57 43.78
N GLY A 984 8.52 -38.39 43.29
CA GLY A 984 7.40 -37.76 44.02
C GLY A 984 7.38 -36.22 44.09
N GLY A 985 6.26 -35.56 44.42
CA GLY A 985 4.88 -36.08 44.54
C GLY A 985 3.95 -35.25 45.46
N SER A 986 2.70 -35.05 45.02
CA SER A 986 1.49 -34.72 45.83
C SER A 986 1.16 -33.25 46.23
N SER A 987 0.13 -32.72 45.55
CA SER A 987 -1.15 -32.17 46.10
C SER A 987 -1.26 -30.83 46.87
N GLY A 988 -2.12 -29.95 46.32
CA GLY A 988 -3.18 -29.19 47.05
C GLY A 988 -2.84 -27.77 47.56
N SER A 989 -3.81 -26.88 47.87
CA SER A 989 -5.27 -26.86 47.62
C SER A 989 -5.89 -25.50 48.07
N ASN A 990 -7.15 -25.22 47.66
CA ASN A 990 -8.18 -24.33 48.26
C ASN A 990 -8.20 -22.77 48.04
N ARG A 991 -9.35 -22.33 47.47
CA ARG A 991 -10.31 -21.28 47.94
C ARG A 991 -9.93 -19.79 47.83
N SER A 992 -10.72 -18.96 47.11
CA SER A 992 -11.92 -18.17 47.54
C SER A 992 -11.55 -16.90 48.34
N SER A 993 -12.24 -15.74 48.28
CA SER A 993 -13.64 -15.37 47.96
C SER A 993 -13.72 -13.87 47.54
N ALA A 994 -14.47 -13.46 46.50
CA ALA A 994 -15.90 -13.09 46.45
C ALA A 994 -16.33 -11.69 47.02
N LEU A 995 -17.00 -10.89 46.18
CA LEU A 995 -17.92 -9.72 46.34
C LEU A 995 -18.45 -9.44 44.90
N GLY A 996 -19.69 -9.05 44.55
CA GLY A 996 -20.60 -8.01 45.07
C GLY A 996 -20.63 -6.84 44.05
N THR A 997 -21.72 -6.30 43.50
CA THR A 997 -23.18 -6.49 43.74
C THR A 997 -24.00 -5.86 42.58
N GLU A 998 -25.26 -6.32 42.37
CA GLU A 998 -26.41 -5.60 41.73
C GLU A 998 -26.30 -5.11 40.25
N GLY A 999 -27.38 -5.00 39.46
CA GLY A 999 -28.75 -5.54 39.61
C GLY A 999 -29.88 -4.56 39.26
N MET A 1000 -30.45 -4.60 38.04
CA MET A 1000 -31.74 -3.95 37.76
C MET A 1000 -32.51 -4.56 36.57
N SER A 1001 -33.84 -4.59 36.66
CA SER A 1001 -34.75 -5.20 35.68
C SER A 1001 -35.86 -4.24 35.28
N THR A 1002 -36.26 -4.24 34.00
CA THR A 1002 -37.56 -3.71 33.55
C THR A 1002 -38.18 -4.60 32.48
N SER A 1003 -39.51 -4.67 32.47
CA SER A 1003 -40.31 -5.42 31.49
C SER A 1003 -41.32 -4.47 30.82
N GLY A 1004 -41.63 -4.71 29.54
CA GLY A 1004 -42.55 -3.87 28.77
C GLY A 1004 -43.16 -4.63 27.59
N THR A 1005 -44.48 -4.75 27.59
CA THR A 1005 -45.26 -5.50 26.58
C THR A 1005 -45.95 -4.56 25.58
N GLY A 1006 -45.96 -4.86 24.27
CA GLY A 1006 -46.74 -4.08 23.30
C GLY A 1006 -46.83 -4.64 21.87
N ARG A 1007 -48.04 -5.05 21.46
CA ARG A 1007 -48.52 -5.34 20.08
C ARG A 1007 -50.07 -5.40 20.14
N PRO A 1008 -50.85 -5.37 19.02
CA PRO A 1008 -50.47 -5.14 17.61
C PRO A 1008 -51.46 -4.25 16.77
N ALA A 1009 -51.16 -4.14 15.46
CA ALA A 1009 -52.10 -4.26 14.31
C ALA A 1009 -52.77 -3.03 13.64
N GLY A 1010 -52.92 -3.15 12.31
CA GLY A 1010 -53.76 -2.35 11.39
C GLY A 1010 -52.98 -1.50 10.37
N SER A 1011 -53.40 -1.25 9.12
CA SER A 1011 -54.18 -2.04 8.11
C SER A 1011 -54.41 -1.21 6.84
N GLY A 1012 -54.34 -1.81 5.64
CA GLY A 1012 -54.61 -1.15 4.33
C GLY A 1012 -53.39 -0.42 3.72
N ASP A 1013 -53.33 -0.13 2.41
CA ASP A 1013 -54.25 -0.49 1.32
C ASP A 1013 -53.54 -0.49 -0.06
N ALA A 1014 -54.22 -0.92 -1.13
CA ALA A 1014 -53.75 -0.94 -2.54
C ALA A 1014 -54.20 0.34 -3.31
N PRO A 1015 -54.04 0.53 -4.66
CA PRO A 1015 -53.43 -0.30 -5.71
C PRO A 1015 -52.46 0.45 -6.68
N GLY A 1016 -52.06 -0.18 -7.80
CA GLY A 1016 -51.10 0.36 -8.80
C GLY A 1016 -51.70 0.86 -10.14
N LEU A 1017 -50.85 1.15 -11.13
CA LEU A 1017 -51.19 1.62 -12.49
C LEU A 1017 -50.25 1.04 -13.60
N SER A 1018 -50.47 1.37 -14.88
CA SER A 1018 -50.13 0.51 -16.04
C SER A 1018 -49.61 1.19 -17.34
N ALA A 1019 -48.97 0.39 -18.21
CA ALA A 1019 -48.57 0.67 -19.62
C ALA A 1019 -47.44 1.72 -19.82
N GLY A 1020 -46.74 1.85 -20.96
CA GLY A 1020 -46.69 1.11 -22.26
C GLY A 1020 -46.18 2.03 -23.40
N GLY A 1021 -45.62 1.60 -24.54
CA GLY A 1021 -45.29 0.26 -25.07
C GLY A 1021 -45.43 0.19 -26.61
N SER A 1022 -44.33 0.26 -27.39
CA SER A 1022 -44.36 0.29 -28.88
C SER A 1022 -43.05 -0.15 -29.59
N SER A 1023 -43.07 -0.25 -30.93
CA SER A 1023 -42.03 -0.88 -31.77
C SER A 1023 -41.92 -0.27 -33.19
N GLY A 1024 -40.88 -0.62 -33.96
CA GLY A 1024 -40.72 -0.21 -35.37
C GLY A 1024 -39.59 -0.95 -36.12
N SER A 1025 -39.73 -1.16 -37.44
CA SER A 1025 -38.81 -1.94 -38.29
C SER A 1025 -38.78 -1.47 -39.76
N GLY A 1026 -37.73 -1.80 -40.52
CA GLY A 1026 -37.58 -1.44 -41.95
C GLY A 1026 -36.41 -2.13 -42.67
N THR A 1027 -36.52 -2.33 -43.99
CA THR A 1027 -35.62 -3.11 -44.90
C THR A 1027 -35.88 -2.59 -46.36
N PRO A 1028 -35.52 -3.19 -47.55
CA PRO A 1028 -34.54 -4.23 -47.96
C PRO A 1028 -33.81 -4.05 -49.35
N ALA A 1029 -33.02 -5.08 -49.75
CA ALA A 1029 -32.95 -5.75 -51.09
C ALA A 1029 -32.07 -5.27 -52.30
N GLY A 1030 -31.61 -6.28 -53.08
CA GLY A 1030 -31.11 -6.24 -54.48
C GLY A 1030 -29.83 -7.08 -54.74
N SER A 1031 -29.83 -8.38 -55.14
CA SER A 1031 -30.19 -9.06 -56.43
C SER A 1031 -29.11 -8.99 -57.54
N GLY A 1032 -28.69 -10.07 -58.25
CA GLY A 1032 -28.95 -11.53 -58.11
C GLY A 1032 -28.53 -12.38 -59.36
N GLY A 1033 -28.60 -13.72 -59.26
CA GLY A 1033 -28.45 -14.73 -60.35
C GLY A 1033 -27.00 -15.18 -60.69
N THR A 1034 -26.68 -16.37 -61.23
CA THR A 1034 -27.35 -17.68 -61.58
C THR A 1034 -26.21 -18.68 -61.94
N PHE A 1035 -26.29 -20.02 -62.10
CA PHE A 1035 -27.35 -21.07 -62.15
C PHE A 1035 -26.75 -22.46 -61.72
N ALA A 1036 -27.33 -23.62 -62.11
CA ALA A 1036 -26.83 -24.99 -61.82
C ALA A 1036 -27.23 -26.01 -62.92
N PRO A 1037 -26.67 -27.25 -62.97
CA PRO A 1037 -27.27 -28.42 -62.27
C PRO A 1037 -26.23 -29.48 -61.75
N GLY A 1038 -26.56 -30.51 -60.96
CA GLY A 1038 -27.80 -30.85 -60.22
C GLY A 1038 -27.90 -32.33 -59.76
N ALA A 1039 -28.40 -32.57 -58.54
CA ALA A 1039 -28.81 -33.88 -57.91
C ALA A 1039 -27.72 -34.96 -57.67
N ALA A 1040 -27.76 -35.82 -56.62
CA ALA A 1040 -28.50 -35.88 -55.34
C ALA A 1040 -27.77 -36.89 -54.39
N GLY A 1041 -27.94 -36.91 -53.05
CA GLY A 1041 -28.67 -35.99 -52.16
C GLY A 1041 -28.76 -36.52 -50.70
N LEU A 1042 -28.96 -35.60 -49.74
CA LEU A 1042 -29.54 -35.71 -48.38
C LEU A 1042 -29.09 -36.87 -47.44
N SER A 1043 -28.75 -36.66 -46.16
CA SER A 1043 -29.40 -35.74 -45.20
C SER A 1043 -28.46 -35.32 -44.06
N GLY A 1044 -28.73 -34.19 -43.39
CA GLY A 1044 -28.25 -33.92 -42.02
C GLY A 1044 -27.26 -32.77 -41.79
N SER A 1045 -27.14 -31.79 -42.69
CA SER A 1045 -26.21 -30.66 -42.52
C SER A 1045 -26.78 -29.51 -41.67
N GLY A 1046 -26.23 -29.31 -40.47
CA GLY A 1046 -26.17 -27.97 -39.88
C GLY A 1046 -25.16 -27.14 -40.67
N GLY A 1047 -25.55 -25.96 -41.16
CA GLY A 1047 -24.76 -25.20 -42.13
C GLY A 1047 -23.48 -24.61 -41.53
N GLN A 1048 -22.32 -24.97 -42.10
CA GLN A 1048 -21.08 -24.24 -41.90
C GLN A 1048 -21.19 -22.86 -42.56
N GLY A 1049 -21.50 -21.82 -41.78
CA GLY A 1049 -21.15 -20.46 -42.16
C GLY A 1049 -19.63 -20.32 -42.17
N LEU A 1050 -19.07 -19.68 -43.22
CA LEU A 1050 -17.64 -19.39 -43.30
C LEU A 1050 -17.26 -18.40 -42.19
N VAL A 1051 -16.73 -18.91 -41.08
CA VAL A 1051 -16.13 -18.10 -40.02
C VAL A 1051 -14.84 -17.50 -40.56
N GLY A 1052 -14.92 -16.25 -41.03
CA GLY A 1052 -13.75 -15.48 -41.43
C GLY A 1052 -12.76 -15.37 -40.27
N ASN A 1053 -11.46 -15.37 -40.57
CA ASN A 1053 -10.45 -15.30 -39.52
C ASN A 1053 -10.61 -13.99 -38.74
N ALA A 1054 -10.51 -14.04 -37.41
CA ALA A 1054 -10.74 -12.91 -36.54
C ALA A 1054 -9.62 -12.78 -35.52
N PHE A 1055 -9.22 -11.55 -35.22
CA PHE A 1055 -8.22 -11.23 -34.21
C PHE A 1055 -8.67 -9.93 -33.50
N ARG A 1056 -9.83 -10.03 -32.85
CA ARG A 1056 -10.57 -8.92 -32.23
C ARG A 1056 -10.37 -8.89 -30.72
N ARG A 1057 -10.34 -7.70 -30.14
CA ARG A 1057 -10.37 -7.50 -28.68
C ARG A 1057 -11.78 -7.12 -28.21
N GLU A 1058 -12.27 -7.81 -27.21
CA GLU A 1058 -13.57 -7.63 -26.59
C GLU A 1058 -13.35 -7.47 -25.06
N GLY A 1059 -13.21 -6.21 -24.63
CA GLY A 1059 -12.88 -5.86 -23.25
C GLY A 1059 -11.48 -6.30 -22.81
N ALA A 1060 -11.41 -7.20 -21.82
CA ALA A 1060 -10.16 -7.76 -21.30
C ALA A 1060 -9.70 -9.05 -22.05
N VAL A 1061 -10.45 -9.49 -23.06
CA VAL A 1061 -10.26 -10.77 -23.74
C VAL A 1061 -10.10 -10.56 -25.25
N TRP A 1062 -9.30 -11.40 -25.89
CA TRP A 1062 -9.17 -11.50 -27.35
C TRP A 1062 -9.96 -12.70 -27.88
N THR A 1063 -10.75 -12.48 -28.91
CA THR A 1063 -11.49 -13.49 -29.66
C THR A 1063 -10.72 -13.78 -30.95
N LEU A 1064 -10.11 -14.97 -31.00
CA LEU A 1064 -9.15 -15.38 -32.02
C LEU A 1064 -9.71 -16.54 -32.85
N SER A 1065 -10.15 -16.26 -34.07
CA SER A 1065 -10.71 -17.25 -35.00
C SER A 1065 -9.75 -17.48 -36.18
N PHE A 1066 -9.46 -18.74 -36.49
CA PHE A 1066 -8.65 -19.13 -37.66
C PHE A 1066 -8.99 -20.57 -38.05
N ASP A 1067 -9.10 -20.85 -39.35
CA ASP A 1067 -9.41 -22.19 -39.90
C ASP A 1067 -10.62 -22.85 -39.22
N GLY A 1068 -11.73 -22.11 -39.10
CA GLY A 1068 -12.99 -22.57 -38.50
C GLY A 1068 -12.99 -22.80 -36.98
N ARG A 1069 -11.86 -22.64 -36.30
CA ARG A 1069 -11.72 -22.76 -34.83
C ARG A 1069 -11.57 -21.38 -34.18
N THR A 1070 -12.31 -21.15 -33.11
CA THR A 1070 -12.22 -19.94 -32.26
C THR A 1070 -11.63 -20.29 -30.90
N VAL A 1071 -10.80 -19.41 -30.35
CA VAL A 1071 -10.38 -19.43 -28.93
C VAL A 1071 -10.46 -18.03 -28.32
N HIS A 1072 -10.61 -17.99 -27.00
CA HIS A 1072 -10.58 -16.76 -26.23
C HIS A 1072 -9.33 -16.73 -25.34
N MET A 1073 -8.64 -15.59 -25.28
CA MET A 1073 -7.40 -15.43 -24.49
C MET A 1073 -7.41 -14.10 -23.72
N PRO A 1074 -6.92 -14.04 -22.46
CA PRO A 1074 -6.71 -12.77 -21.76
C PRO A 1074 -5.76 -11.84 -22.53
N ASP A 1075 -5.97 -10.52 -22.39
CA ASP A 1075 -5.13 -9.51 -23.04
C ASP A 1075 -3.64 -9.63 -22.65
N ALA A 1076 -2.78 -9.44 -23.64
CA ALA A 1076 -1.34 -9.56 -23.52
C ALA A 1076 -0.66 -8.60 -24.49
N LYS A 1077 0.46 -8.00 -24.06
CA LYS A 1077 1.21 -7.02 -24.87
C LYS A 1077 1.58 -7.61 -26.26
N GLY A 1078 1.97 -8.89 -26.33
CA GLY A 1078 2.22 -9.60 -27.60
C GLY A 1078 1.00 -9.85 -28.50
N LEU A 1079 -0.23 -9.88 -27.96
CA LEU A 1079 -1.46 -9.95 -28.77
C LEU A 1079 -1.73 -8.59 -29.42
N ARG A 1080 -1.51 -7.49 -28.68
CA ARG A 1080 -1.56 -6.12 -29.22
C ARG A 1080 -0.49 -5.90 -30.30
N ASP A 1081 0.74 -6.36 -30.05
CA ASP A 1081 1.86 -6.33 -31.02
C ASP A 1081 1.48 -7.07 -32.32
N LEU A 1082 0.89 -8.27 -32.19
CA LEU A 1082 0.41 -9.08 -33.32
C LEU A 1082 -0.77 -8.43 -34.07
N HIS A 1083 -1.82 -7.98 -33.38
CA HIS A 1083 -2.96 -7.28 -34.00
C HIS A 1083 -2.49 -6.04 -34.79
N THR A 1084 -1.51 -5.30 -34.28
CA THR A 1084 -0.91 -4.15 -34.97
C THR A 1084 -0.20 -4.56 -36.28
N LEU A 1085 0.47 -5.71 -36.29
CA LEU A 1085 1.10 -6.28 -37.50
C LEU A 1085 0.06 -6.85 -38.48
N LEU A 1086 -0.99 -7.50 -37.97
CA LEU A 1086 -2.11 -8.02 -38.78
C LEU A 1086 -2.91 -6.90 -39.45
N SER A 1087 -3.02 -5.72 -38.82
CA SER A 1087 -3.70 -4.55 -39.40
C SER A 1087 -2.93 -3.87 -40.53
N ARG A 1088 -1.66 -4.24 -40.75
CA ARG A 1088 -0.80 -3.69 -41.82
C ARG A 1088 -0.03 -4.81 -42.56
N PRO A 1089 -0.70 -5.74 -43.27
CA PRO A 1089 -0.03 -6.80 -44.01
C PRO A 1089 0.98 -6.25 -45.02
N GLY A 1090 2.18 -6.81 -45.05
CA GLY A 1090 3.30 -6.37 -45.89
C GLY A 1090 4.09 -5.16 -45.37
N ALA A 1091 3.62 -4.46 -44.32
CA ALA A 1091 4.33 -3.30 -43.77
C ALA A 1091 5.47 -3.69 -42.81
N GLU A 1092 6.51 -2.87 -42.76
CA GLU A 1092 7.66 -3.03 -41.86
C GLU A 1092 7.61 -2.00 -40.73
N LEU A 1093 7.21 -2.46 -39.54
CA LEU A 1093 7.06 -1.62 -38.35
C LEU A 1093 8.32 -1.73 -37.47
N PRO A 1094 9.00 -0.64 -37.12
CA PRO A 1094 10.13 -0.68 -36.20
C PRO A 1094 9.73 -1.27 -34.83
N ALA A 1095 10.61 -2.09 -34.25
CA ALA A 1095 10.38 -2.65 -32.91
C ALA A 1095 10.21 -1.53 -31.84
N VAL A 1096 10.84 -0.37 -32.02
CA VAL A 1096 10.64 0.81 -31.17
C VAL A 1096 9.22 1.39 -31.26
N GLN A 1097 8.55 1.28 -32.41
CA GLN A 1097 7.18 1.76 -32.60
C GLN A 1097 6.14 0.79 -32.03
N LEU A 1098 6.40 -0.53 -32.10
CA LEU A 1098 5.59 -1.54 -31.40
C LEU A 1098 5.79 -1.48 -29.88
N LEU A 1099 7.00 -1.13 -29.39
CA LEU A 1099 7.27 -0.99 -27.97
C LEU A 1099 6.50 0.17 -27.32
N ALA A 1100 6.32 1.29 -28.04
CA ALA A 1100 5.63 2.50 -27.58
C ALA A 1100 4.79 3.15 -28.70
N PRO A 1101 3.58 2.61 -29.00
CA PRO A 1101 2.74 3.10 -30.10
C PRO A 1101 2.28 4.56 -29.95
N GLU A 1102 2.10 5.02 -28.71
CA GLU A 1102 1.64 6.37 -28.35
C GLU A 1102 2.60 7.50 -28.81
N GLY A 1103 3.87 7.19 -29.09
CA GLY A 1103 4.93 8.21 -29.22
C GLY A 1103 4.93 9.03 -30.52
N GLY A 1104 4.17 8.62 -31.54
CA GLY A 1104 4.12 9.30 -32.84
C GLY A 1104 5.42 9.19 -33.68
N ASP A 1105 5.30 9.46 -34.98
CA ASP A 1105 6.41 9.24 -35.92
C ASP A 1105 7.63 10.15 -35.69
N VAL A 1106 7.46 11.32 -35.06
CA VAL A 1106 8.55 12.26 -34.75
C VAL A 1106 9.50 11.69 -33.69
N VAL A 1107 8.98 11.06 -32.63
CA VAL A 1107 9.81 10.40 -31.60
C VAL A 1107 10.46 9.13 -32.16
N VAL A 1108 9.78 8.43 -33.05
CA VAL A 1108 10.35 7.28 -33.78
C VAL A 1108 11.46 7.71 -34.75
N ALA A 1109 11.38 8.90 -35.35
CA ALA A 1109 12.44 9.48 -36.17
C ALA A 1109 13.66 9.92 -35.34
N ALA A 1110 13.45 10.60 -34.21
CA ALA A 1110 14.53 10.95 -33.27
C ALA A 1110 15.28 9.70 -32.77
N ARG A 1111 14.58 8.61 -32.48
CA ARG A 1111 15.16 7.32 -32.08
C ARG A 1111 15.76 6.49 -33.22
N ARG A 1112 15.71 6.97 -34.48
CA ARG A 1112 16.30 6.31 -35.65
C ARG A 1112 17.66 6.90 -36.07
N MET A 1113 17.92 8.18 -35.77
CA MET A 1113 19.19 8.83 -36.13
C MET A 1113 20.16 8.84 -34.95
N GLY A 1114 21.05 7.85 -34.88
CA GLY A 1114 21.95 7.63 -33.75
C GLY A 1114 23.26 6.91 -34.10
N GLY A 1115 23.87 7.25 -35.25
CA GLY A 1115 25.14 6.67 -35.69
C GLY A 1115 26.39 7.36 -35.11
N ASP A 1116 26.33 8.69 -34.97
CA ASP A 1116 27.47 9.53 -34.60
C ASP A 1116 27.56 9.84 -33.10
N PRO A 1117 28.75 10.17 -32.57
CA PRO A 1117 28.91 10.62 -31.19
C PRO A 1117 28.27 12.00 -30.99
N VAL A 1118 27.66 12.24 -29.83
CA VAL A 1118 26.97 13.49 -29.48
C VAL A 1118 27.89 14.73 -29.54
N LEU A 1119 29.21 14.52 -29.43
CA LEU A 1119 30.25 15.53 -29.68
C LEU A 1119 31.41 14.87 -30.44
N ASP A 1120 31.80 15.47 -31.57
CA ASP A 1120 33.05 15.16 -32.27
C ASP A 1120 34.28 15.80 -31.58
N GLU A 1121 35.49 15.54 -32.07
CA GLU A 1121 36.72 16.06 -31.47
C GLU A 1121 36.98 17.55 -31.78
N GLU A 1122 36.41 18.11 -32.86
CA GLU A 1122 36.54 19.54 -33.16
C GLU A 1122 35.63 20.37 -32.25
N ALA A 1123 34.39 19.93 -32.05
CA ALA A 1123 33.49 20.48 -31.04
C ALA A 1123 34.14 20.44 -29.65
N LYS A 1124 34.71 19.30 -29.22
CA LYS A 1124 35.43 19.20 -27.93
C LYS A 1124 36.62 20.14 -27.84
N ALA A 1125 37.37 20.34 -28.92
CA ALA A 1125 38.46 21.31 -28.94
C ALA A 1125 37.94 22.75 -28.75
N ARG A 1126 36.90 23.13 -29.50
CA ARG A 1126 36.25 24.45 -29.39
C ARG A 1126 35.67 24.69 -27.99
N TYR A 1127 35.01 23.70 -27.38
CA TYR A 1127 34.47 23.80 -26.02
C TYR A 1127 35.58 23.93 -24.96
N ARG A 1128 36.70 23.22 -25.08
CA ARG A 1128 37.85 23.41 -24.17
C ARG A 1128 38.41 24.84 -24.28
N SER A 1129 38.63 25.34 -25.50
CA SER A 1129 39.07 26.72 -25.72
C SER A 1129 38.07 27.76 -25.21
N HIS A 1130 36.77 27.47 -25.24
CA HIS A 1130 35.75 28.34 -24.66
C HIS A 1130 35.87 28.38 -23.13
N LEU A 1131 35.98 27.22 -22.48
CA LEU A 1131 36.13 27.15 -21.02
C LEU A 1131 37.39 27.87 -20.55
N THR A 1132 38.55 27.67 -21.19
CA THR A 1132 39.79 28.40 -20.86
C THR A 1132 39.65 29.92 -21.06
N ARG A 1133 38.90 30.37 -22.08
CA ARG A 1133 38.60 31.80 -22.27
C ARG A 1133 37.74 32.34 -21.12
N LEU A 1134 36.76 31.58 -20.63
CA LEU A 1134 35.93 31.97 -19.48
C LEU A 1134 36.77 31.98 -18.19
N ASP A 1135 37.63 30.99 -17.96
CA ASP A 1135 38.58 30.97 -16.84
C ASP A 1135 39.45 32.25 -16.82
N GLU A 1136 40.06 32.60 -17.96
CA GLU A 1136 40.87 33.83 -18.11
C GLU A 1136 40.07 35.14 -17.98
N GLU A 1137 38.77 35.14 -18.33
CA GLU A 1137 37.91 36.33 -18.20
C GLU A 1137 37.37 36.48 -16.77
N THR A 1138 37.08 35.39 -16.05
CA THR A 1138 36.76 35.41 -14.62
C THR A 1138 37.96 35.91 -13.81
N GLU A 1139 39.16 35.37 -14.05
CA GLU A 1139 40.36 35.76 -13.30
C GLU A 1139 40.66 37.26 -13.45
N ARG A 1140 40.57 37.81 -14.67
CA ARG A 1140 40.71 39.26 -14.93
C ARG A 1140 39.59 40.10 -14.30
N ALA A 1141 38.37 39.58 -14.20
CA ALA A 1141 37.28 40.29 -13.53
C ALA A 1141 37.53 40.40 -12.01
N LEU A 1142 38.05 39.34 -11.40
CA LEU A 1142 38.45 39.31 -9.99
C LEU A 1142 39.68 40.21 -9.72
N GLU A 1143 40.70 40.21 -10.60
CA GLU A 1143 41.85 41.14 -10.50
C GLU A 1143 41.43 42.62 -10.55
N LEU A 1144 40.31 42.93 -11.21
CA LEU A 1144 39.73 44.27 -11.33
C LEU A 1144 38.67 44.58 -10.26
N GLY A 1145 38.32 43.62 -9.40
CA GLY A 1145 37.30 43.79 -8.35
C GLY A 1145 35.85 43.85 -8.84
N ASP A 1146 35.56 43.29 -10.02
CA ASP A 1146 34.18 43.15 -10.54
C ASP A 1146 33.63 41.75 -10.21
N ASP A 1147 33.37 41.52 -8.92
CA ASP A 1147 32.81 40.26 -8.38
C ASP A 1147 31.49 39.87 -9.08
N ARG A 1148 30.70 40.87 -9.49
CA ARG A 1148 29.43 40.66 -10.19
C ARG A 1148 29.69 40.07 -11.58
N ARG A 1149 30.67 40.60 -12.33
CA ARG A 1149 31.01 40.08 -13.66
C ARG A 1149 31.70 38.72 -13.59
N ALA A 1150 32.54 38.48 -12.58
CA ALA A 1150 33.09 37.15 -12.29
C ALA A 1150 31.96 36.12 -12.08
N ALA A 1151 30.99 36.44 -11.21
CA ALA A 1151 29.84 35.57 -10.95
C ALA A 1151 28.91 35.38 -12.17
N GLU A 1152 28.86 36.30 -13.14
CA GLU A 1152 28.18 36.07 -14.43
C GLU A 1152 28.93 35.05 -15.31
N LEU A 1153 30.26 35.21 -15.44
CA LEU A 1153 31.11 34.34 -16.25
C LEU A 1153 31.17 32.90 -15.71
N ASP A 1154 31.25 32.73 -14.40
CA ASP A 1154 31.24 31.40 -13.77
C ASP A 1154 29.91 30.68 -13.95
N ARG A 1155 28.77 31.38 -13.95
CA ARG A 1155 27.47 30.77 -14.28
C ARG A 1155 27.37 30.34 -15.75
N GLU A 1156 27.93 31.13 -16.68
CA GLU A 1156 28.03 30.74 -18.10
C GLU A 1156 28.92 29.48 -18.26
N ARG A 1157 30.03 29.43 -17.53
CA ARG A 1157 30.97 28.30 -17.48
C ARG A 1157 30.36 27.04 -16.88
N GLU A 1158 29.62 27.14 -15.78
CA GLU A 1158 28.93 26.00 -15.15
C GLU A 1158 27.82 25.45 -16.04
N ALA A 1159 27.05 26.31 -16.70
CA ALA A 1159 26.07 25.89 -17.71
C ALA A 1159 26.73 25.12 -18.85
N LEU A 1160 27.85 25.63 -19.40
CA LEU A 1160 28.64 24.93 -20.41
C LEU A 1160 29.13 23.55 -19.94
N LEU A 1161 29.62 23.46 -18.69
CA LEU A 1161 30.07 22.21 -18.08
C LEU A 1161 28.92 21.23 -17.83
N SER A 1162 27.73 21.71 -17.51
CA SER A 1162 26.53 20.88 -17.34
C SER A 1162 26.11 20.22 -18.66
N GLU A 1163 26.00 21.00 -19.74
CA GLU A 1163 25.69 20.48 -21.09
C GLU A 1163 26.75 19.47 -21.57
N LEU A 1164 28.03 19.75 -21.34
CA LEU A 1164 29.12 18.82 -21.65
C LEU A 1164 29.05 17.51 -20.84
N ARG A 1165 28.58 17.55 -19.58
CA ARG A 1165 28.35 16.37 -18.74
C ARG A 1165 27.13 15.55 -19.22
N LEU A 1166 26.08 16.20 -19.74
CA LEU A 1166 24.92 15.52 -20.33
C LEU A 1166 25.29 14.78 -21.64
N ALA A 1167 26.15 15.40 -22.46
CA ALA A 1167 26.63 14.85 -23.73
C ALA A 1167 27.68 13.73 -23.60
N ALA A 1168 28.46 13.70 -22.51
CA ALA A 1168 29.56 12.74 -22.30
C ALA A 1168 29.18 11.58 -21.35
N GLY A 1169 29.85 10.44 -21.50
CA GLY A 1169 29.77 9.31 -20.56
C GLY A 1169 30.90 9.32 -19.53
N LEU A 1170 30.70 8.55 -18.44
CA LEU A 1170 31.69 8.33 -17.39
C LEU A 1170 33.08 7.98 -17.98
N GLY A 1171 34.12 8.63 -17.47
CA GLY A 1171 35.50 8.49 -17.98
C GLY A 1171 35.76 9.18 -19.33
N GLY A 1172 34.94 10.15 -19.75
CA GLY A 1172 35.17 10.97 -20.95
C GLY A 1172 34.90 10.27 -22.28
N ARG A 1173 34.30 9.07 -22.26
CA ARG A 1173 33.90 8.33 -23.46
C ARG A 1173 32.55 8.83 -23.97
N ALA A 1174 32.42 9.05 -25.28
CA ALA A 1174 31.16 9.50 -25.86
C ALA A 1174 30.05 8.43 -25.69
N ARG A 1175 28.84 8.85 -25.29
CA ARG A 1175 27.64 8.00 -25.36
C ARG A 1175 27.33 7.65 -26.83
N ARG A 1176 26.76 6.47 -27.05
CA ARG A 1176 26.22 6.03 -28.35
C ARG A 1176 24.79 5.53 -28.15
N LEU A 1177 23.86 5.98 -28.99
CA LEU A 1177 22.40 5.77 -28.84
C LEU A 1177 21.88 4.37 -29.27
N GLY A 1178 22.76 3.40 -29.52
CA GLY A 1178 22.38 2.08 -30.07
C GLY A 1178 21.55 1.18 -29.15
N ASP A 1179 21.55 1.42 -27.83
CA ASP A 1179 21.01 0.48 -26.84
C ASP A 1179 19.48 0.45 -26.74
N GLU A 1180 18.76 1.48 -27.18
CA GLU A 1180 17.28 1.47 -27.15
C GLU A 1180 16.68 0.60 -28.25
N ALA A 1181 17.18 0.72 -29.49
CA ALA A 1181 16.66 -0.05 -30.63
C ALA A 1181 16.89 -1.57 -30.44
N GLU A 1182 18.05 -1.96 -29.89
CA GLU A 1182 18.39 -3.35 -29.60
C GLU A 1182 17.58 -3.92 -28.42
N ARG A 1183 17.31 -3.12 -27.37
CA ARG A 1183 16.38 -3.51 -26.30
C ARG A 1183 14.95 -3.67 -26.83
N ALA A 1184 14.45 -2.73 -27.64
CA ALA A 1184 13.13 -2.82 -28.25
C ALA A 1184 12.98 -4.08 -29.12
N ARG A 1185 13.98 -4.38 -29.97
CA ARG A 1185 14.04 -5.61 -30.76
C ARG A 1185 13.91 -6.86 -29.89
N LYS A 1186 14.71 -6.95 -28.83
CA LYS A 1186 14.68 -8.09 -27.89
C LYS A 1186 13.31 -8.22 -27.21
N THR A 1187 12.77 -7.13 -26.67
CA THR A 1187 11.50 -7.13 -25.92
C THR A 1187 10.29 -7.49 -26.80
N VAL A 1188 10.14 -6.90 -27.99
CA VAL A 1188 9.02 -7.22 -28.90
C VAL A 1188 9.12 -8.65 -29.42
N THR A 1189 10.33 -9.11 -29.77
CA THR A 1189 10.57 -10.51 -30.16
C THR A 1189 10.18 -11.50 -29.05
N ALA A 1190 10.47 -11.18 -27.79
CA ALA A 1190 10.08 -12.02 -26.65
C ALA A 1190 8.54 -12.05 -26.45
N ARG A 1191 7.88 -10.88 -26.44
CA ARG A 1191 6.42 -10.76 -26.28
C ARG A 1191 5.65 -11.57 -27.33
N ILE A 1192 6.01 -11.43 -28.60
CA ILE A 1192 5.38 -12.17 -29.70
C ILE A 1192 5.64 -13.67 -29.54
N ARG A 1193 6.88 -14.09 -29.24
CA ARG A 1193 7.22 -15.50 -29.03
C ARG A 1193 6.45 -16.15 -27.88
N ASP A 1194 6.25 -15.44 -26.77
CA ASP A 1194 5.49 -15.96 -25.63
C ASP A 1194 4.01 -16.10 -25.90
N VAL A 1195 3.42 -15.19 -26.68
CA VAL A 1195 2.03 -15.33 -27.13
C VAL A 1195 1.88 -16.50 -28.10
N LEU A 1196 2.82 -16.69 -29.03
CA LEU A 1196 2.84 -17.86 -29.92
C LEU A 1196 3.02 -19.19 -29.14
N ARG A 1197 3.83 -19.19 -28.07
CA ARG A 1197 3.98 -20.32 -27.15
C ARG A 1197 2.70 -20.64 -26.38
N LYS A 1198 1.93 -19.62 -25.98
CA LYS A 1198 0.60 -19.80 -25.36
C LYS A 1198 -0.47 -20.25 -26.37
N LEU A 1199 -0.34 -19.87 -27.64
CA LEU A 1199 -1.24 -20.30 -28.72
C LEU A 1199 -1.02 -21.76 -29.13
N ASP A 1200 0.15 -22.38 -28.90
CA ASP A 1200 0.39 -23.79 -29.29
C ASP A 1200 -0.59 -24.79 -28.66
N SER A 1201 -0.94 -24.59 -27.38
CA SER A 1201 -1.89 -25.47 -26.67
C SER A 1201 -3.36 -25.12 -26.94
N LEU A 1202 -3.66 -23.88 -27.30
CA LEU A 1202 -5.02 -23.37 -27.47
C LEU A 1202 -5.49 -23.42 -28.93
N HIS A 1203 -4.66 -22.96 -29.86
CA HIS A 1203 -4.93 -22.88 -31.30
C HIS A 1203 -3.65 -23.12 -32.12
N PRO A 1204 -3.15 -24.36 -32.21
CA PRO A 1204 -1.88 -24.67 -32.86
C PRO A 1204 -1.83 -24.31 -34.35
N ALA A 1205 -2.96 -24.33 -35.06
CA ALA A 1205 -3.02 -23.92 -36.46
C ALA A 1205 -2.75 -22.41 -36.63
N LEU A 1206 -3.31 -21.58 -35.75
CA LEU A 1206 -3.02 -20.15 -35.67
C LEU A 1206 -1.56 -19.88 -35.27
N ALA A 1207 -1.04 -20.62 -34.29
CA ALA A 1207 0.35 -20.51 -33.84
C ALA A 1207 1.36 -20.90 -34.95
N ALA A 1208 1.04 -21.90 -35.76
CA ALA A 1208 1.84 -22.32 -36.92
C ALA A 1208 1.80 -21.28 -38.05
N HIS A 1209 0.59 -20.79 -38.40
CA HIS A 1209 0.42 -19.74 -39.41
C HIS A 1209 1.23 -18.49 -39.06
N LEU A 1210 1.03 -17.94 -37.86
CA LEU A 1210 1.73 -16.72 -37.44
C LEU A 1210 3.26 -16.90 -37.36
N ARG A 1211 3.78 -18.09 -37.01
CA ARG A 1211 5.23 -18.36 -37.10
C ARG A 1211 5.77 -18.41 -38.52
N ALA A 1212 4.96 -18.87 -39.49
CA ALA A 1212 5.35 -18.92 -40.90
C ALA A 1212 5.30 -17.55 -41.58
N THR A 1213 4.54 -16.59 -41.03
CA THR A 1213 4.22 -15.31 -41.70
C THR A 1213 4.63 -14.06 -40.93
N VAL A 1214 4.94 -14.13 -39.63
CA VAL A 1214 5.43 -12.98 -38.84
C VAL A 1214 6.95 -13.05 -38.69
N SER A 1215 7.66 -12.07 -39.24
CA SER A 1215 9.10 -11.88 -39.00
C SER A 1215 9.33 -10.85 -37.89
N THR A 1216 10.30 -11.12 -37.01
CA THR A 1216 10.66 -10.27 -35.87
C THR A 1216 12.14 -9.90 -35.92
N GLY A 1217 12.43 -8.59 -35.87
CA GLY A 1217 13.77 -8.03 -36.04
C GLY A 1217 13.81 -6.57 -35.58
N ALA A 1218 14.76 -5.78 -36.10
CA ALA A 1218 14.77 -4.33 -35.84
C ALA A 1218 13.51 -3.65 -36.42
N THR A 1219 13.02 -4.17 -37.54
CA THR A 1219 11.62 -4.09 -37.99
C THR A 1219 10.94 -5.44 -37.79
N CYS A 1220 9.62 -5.41 -37.57
CA CYS A 1220 8.74 -6.58 -37.55
C CYS A 1220 7.70 -6.43 -38.69
N ARG A 1221 7.28 -7.55 -39.28
CA ARG A 1221 6.37 -7.58 -40.44
C ARG A 1221 5.49 -8.82 -40.44
N TYR A 1222 4.29 -8.70 -41.01
CA TYR A 1222 3.39 -9.81 -41.33
C TYR A 1222 3.29 -9.98 -42.86
N ASP A 1223 3.58 -11.16 -43.39
CA ASP A 1223 3.60 -11.47 -44.83
C ASP A 1223 2.81 -12.78 -45.13
N PRO A 1224 1.47 -12.73 -45.19
CA PRO A 1224 0.64 -13.92 -45.41
C PRO A 1224 0.69 -14.43 -46.85
N ARG A 1225 1.00 -15.72 -47.01
CA ARG A 1225 1.03 -16.40 -48.32
C ARG A 1225 0.23 -17.72 -48.23
N PRO A 1226 -0.93 -17.86 -48.92
CA PRO A 1226 -1.68 -16.82 -49.64
C PRO A 1226 -2.32 -15.78 -48.71
N THR A 1227 -3.01 -14.80 -49.29
CA THR A 1227 -3.66 -13.68 -48.58
C THR A 1227 -4.71 -14.15 -47.57
N THR A 1228 -4.37 -14.06 -46.29
CA THR A 1228 -5.29 -14.29 -45.17
C THR A 1228 -6.01 -13.00 -44.81
N ASN A 1229 -7.32 -12.93 -45.06
CA ASN A 1229 -8.15 -11.82 -44.60
C ASN A 1229 -8.48 -12.00 -43.11
N TRP A 1230 -8.45 -10.89 -42.36
CA TRP A 1230 -8.73 -10.81 -40.93
C TRP A 1230 -9.84 -9.80 -40.64
N HIS A 1231 -10.74 -10.16 -39.73
CA HIS A 1231 -11.60 -9.24 -39.00
C HIS A 1231 -10.89 -8.85 -37.70
N LEU A 1232 -10.47 -7.60 -37.61
CA LEU A 1232 -9.67 -7.04 -36.50
C LEU A 1232 -10.54 -6.19 -35.56
#